data_AF-A0A5A7S3S4-F1
#
_entry.id   AF-A0A5A7S3S4-F1
#
_cell.length_a   1.000
_cell.length_b   1.000
_cell.length_c   1.000
_cell.angle_alpha   90.00
_cell.angle_beta   90.00
_cell.angle_gamma   90.00
#
_symmetry.space_group_name_H-M   'P 1'
#
loop_
_entity.id
_entity.type
_entity.pdbx_description
1 polymer ?
#
loop_
_entity_poly.entity_id
_entity_poly.type
_entity_poly.pdbx_seq_one_letter_code
_entity_poly.pdbx_strand_id
1 'polypeptide(L)'
;KIRYVIFIGVPVIRTDYDRISPSLLRILALSVKDDERIRNYLPILPKLENYPDKIQELRELIREIYKENVSRDFVIEGERIIFPDVRTYIQGSGRASRLTVRGLTKGASFIFENNEKVIQAFRERASYYDIEIKNLKDVDFESLKKEIEESRSRKVESIDLIRPALFIVESPTKARLISKFLGKPSVKIYGNIIAYEIPTEKFILIVTACLGHVVDLSTDRGFHGVEIGEDFVPIYSSIKRCKKCSYQYTSEGACPKCGSNDILDSKERIEDIRKLASQAGLVIIGTDPDAEGEKIAWDIHNFVSSLAEVKRAEFHEVTVRAIREALQNLRDIDLNRVKAQIVRRIEDRWIGFTLSHKLWEKFNKTNLSAGRVQTPVLGWIIEQENKYRKRRKVNILPELGIEVEGDFDKEVDVEVILSSDREELRSPPPPHTTDELLRDASRILKLSSGETMKLAQDLFENGLITYHRTDSNRVSDVGLRIAKEYLGDDFRGRRWGTGAGEGAHECIRPTRAWDRYMLQRMIYERVISPENITKKHLALYDLIFKRFMASQCRDFTVRVKSYLIKIDGREIKDERIVAASGRAFDLYRNAHIKREIPVGKYRTRVETRFVPEGYPYTQADVVRLMKERGLGRPSTYATILEKLFERKYIYERNRFLFSTSLGKRVNHYLNSRYSDFVSEDRTRALYRKIDEIEEGKLDYKEALQEMYEEITRI
;
A
#
# COMPACT_ATOMS: atom_id res chain seq x y z
N LYS A 1 -16.66 -39.26 -14.32
CA LYS A 1 -17.62 -39.45 -15.44
C LYS A 1 -17.52 -38.35 -16.49
N ILE A 2 -17.48 -37.05 -16.15
CA ILE A 2 -17.32 -35.96 -17.14
C ILE A 2 -15.82 -35.69 -17.39
N ARG A 3 -15.40 -35.68 -18.66
CA ARG A 3 -14.01 -35.41 -19.08
C ARG A 3 -13.86 -34.02 -19.69
N TYR A 4 -14.87 -33.60 -20.42
CA TYR A 4 -14.93 -32.28 -21.05
C TYR A 4 -16.38 -31.76 -21.09
N VAL A 5 -16.52 -30.46 -21.33
CA VAL A 5 -17.79 -29.78 -21.56
C VAL A 5 -17.69 -29.04 -22.89
N ILE A 6 -18.79 -29.01 -23.64
CA ILE A 6 -18.91 -28.24 -24.87
C ILE A 6 -20.03 -27.22 -24.67
N PHE A 7 -19.71 -25.95 -24.88
CA PHE A 7 -20.67 -24.85 -24.96
C PHE A 7 -20.97 -24.58 -26.43
N ILE A 8 -22.22 -24.80 -26.83
CA ILE A 8 -22.73 -24.41 -28.14
C ILE A 8 -23.31 -23.01 -27.99
N GLY A 9 -22.54 -22.00 -28.38
CA GLY A 9 -22.75 -20.60 -28.06
C GLY A 9 -22.20 -20.24 -26.68
N VAL A 10 -21.72 -19.01 -26.56
CA VAL A 10 -21.30 -18.44 -25.27
C VAL A 10 -22.56 -18.20 -24.40
N PRO A 11 -22.53 -18.52 -23.09
CA PRO A 11 -23.57 -18.08 -22.18
C PRO A 11 -23.66 -16.55 -22.16
N VAL A 12 -24.83 -15.97 -22.43
CA VAL A 12 -25.03 -14.52 -22.51
C VAL A 12 -26.30 -14.08 -21.81
N ILE A 13 -26.26 -12.87 -21.26
CA ILE A 13 -27.43 -12.12 -20.77
C ILE A 13 -27.76 -11.06 -21.81
N ARG A 14 -29.03 -10.99 -22.21
CA ARG A 14 -29.52 -10.00 -23.19
C ARG A 14 -30.44 -9.00 -22.51
N THR A 15 -30.29 -7.73 -22.84
CA THR A 15 -31.17 -6.65 -22.39
C THR A 15 -31.35 -5.61 -23.49
N ASP A 16 -32.53 -5.00 -23.55
CA ASP A 16 -32.79 -3.88 -24.46
C ASP A 16 -32.39 -2.56 -23.81
N TYR A 17 -32.01 -1.56 -24.62
CA TYR A 17 -31.60 -0.23 -24.14
C TYR A 17 -32.65 0.45 -23.25
N ASP A 18 -33.93 0.36 -23.63
CA ASP A 18 -35.02 1.01 -22.89
C ASP A 18 -35.27 0.38 -21.51
N ARG A 19 -34.77 -0.84 -21.28
CA ARG A 19 -34.97 -1.60 -20.04
C ARG A 19 -33.73 -1.61 -19.13
N ILE A 20 -32.70 -0.82 -19.48
CA ILE A 20 -31.47 -0.73 -18.69
C ILE A 20 -31.79 -0.14 -17.31
N SER A 21 -31.45 -0.90 -16.26
CA SER A 21 -31.53 -0.44 -14.87
C SER A 21 -30.47 0.64 -14.59
N PRO A 22 -30.68 1.53 -13.59
CA PRO A 22 -29.66 2.52 -13.21
C PRO A 22 -28.29 1.90 -12.87
N SER A 23 -28.29 0.69 -12.32
CA SER A 23 -27.05 -0.05 -12.03
C SER A 23 -26.27 -0.41 -13.30
N LEU A 24 -26.98 -0.92 -14.31
CA LEU A 24 -26.37 -1.26 -15.60
C LEU A 24 -25.98 -0.01 -16.40
N LEU A 25 -26.77 1.06 -16.29
CA LEU A 25 -26.45 2.34 -16.91
C LEU A 25 -25.12 2.91 -16.39
N ARG A 26 -24.86 2.79 -15.09
CA ARG A 26 -23.57 3.17 -14.48
C ARG A 26 -22.41 2.36 -15.05
N ILE A 27 -22.59 1.05 -15.23
CA ILE A 27 -21.58 0.16 -15.81
C ILE A 27 -21.25 0.60 -17.24
N LEU A 28 -22.27 0.84 -18.06
CA LEU A 28 -22.12 1.29 -19.45
C LEU A 28 -21.48 2.66 -19.57
N ALA A 29 -21.79 3.59 -18.64
CA ALA A 29 -21.14 4.90 -18.58
C ALA A 29 -19.63 4.77 -18.28
N LEU A 30 -19.27 3.92 -17.33
CA LEU A 30 -17.87 3.72 -16.94
C LEU A 30 -17.02 3.08 -18.05
N SER A 31 -17.61 2.28 -18.94
CA SER A 31 -16.87 1.68 -20.05
C SER A 31 -16.56 2.65 -21.20
N VAL A 32 -17.23 3.81 -21.26
CA VAL A 32 -16.93 4.92 -22.19
C VAL A 32 -16.51 6.18 -21.45
N LYS A 33 -15.83 6.01 -20.31
CA LYS A 33 -15.32 7.11 -19.46
C LYS A 33 -14.43 8.13 -20.19
N ASP A 34 -13.81 7.71 -21.29
CA ASP A 34 -12.86 8.53 -22.05
C ASP A 34 -13.59 9.42 -23.07
N ASP A 35 -14.89 9.20 -23.32
CA ASP A 35 -15.73 10.11 -24.10
C ASP A 35 -16.02 11.39 -23.29
N GLU A 36 -15.72 12.55 -23.87
CA GLU A 36 -15.85 13.85 -23.19
C GLU A 36 -17.28 14.13 -22.72
N ARG A 37 -18.30 13.63 -23.45
CA ARG A 37 -19.72 13.81 -23.13
C ARG A 37 -20.08 13.11 -21.80
N ILE A 38 -19.40 12.01 -21.47
CA ILE A 38 -19.63 11.24 -20.23
C ILE A 38 -18.93 11.86 -19.02
N ARG A 39 -17.89 12.66 -19.23
CA ARG A 39 -17.02 13.18 -18.16
C ARG A 39 -17.79 13.93 -17.07
N ASN A 40 -18.84 14.65 -17.44
CA ASN A 40 -19.71 15.39 -16.51
C ASN A 40 -20.62 14.47 -15.66
N TYR A 41 -20.88 13.25 -16.11
CA TYR A 41 -21.70 12.27 -15.38
C TYR A 41 -20.87 11.43 -14.39
N LEU A 42 -19.56 11.24 -14.62
CA LEU A 42 -18.69 10.42 -13.76
C LEU A 42 -18.79 10.74 -12.25
N PRO A 43 -18.86 12.01 -11.79
CA PRO A 43 -18.98 12.33 -10.38
C PRO A 43 -20.31 11.93 -9.74
N ILE A 44 -21.40 11.89 -10.53
CA ILE A 44 -22.74 11.58 -10.07
C ILE A 44 -23.07 10.09 -10.17
N LEU A 45 -22.37 9.31 -11.01
CA LEU A 45 -22.61 7.87 -11.19
C LEU A 45 -22.74 7.10 -9.87
N PRO A 46 -21.90 7.29 -8.82
CA PRO A 46 -22.06 6.53 -7.58
C PRO A 46 -23.40 6.74 -6.85
N LYS A 47 -24.10 7.83 -7.16
CA LYS A 47 -25.40 8.21 -6.58
C LYS A 47 -26.43 8.51 -7.68
N LEU A 48 -26.33 7.84 -8.83
CA LEU A 48 -27.14 8.14 -10.01
C LEU A 48 -28.65 8.09 -9.71
N GLU A 49 -29.07 7.21 -8.81
CA GLU A 49 -30.44 7.08 -8.33
C GLU A 49 -31.00 8.38 -7.70
N ASN A 50 -30.13 9.25 -7.19
CA ASN A 50 -30.52 10.55 -6.63
C ASN A 50 -30.75 11.63 -7.69
N TYR A 51 -30.55 11.32 -8.99
CA TYR A 51 -30.68 12.25 -10.10
C TYR A 51 -31.58 11.67 -11.20
N PRO A 52 -32.90 11.57 -11.00
CA PRO A 52 -33.81 10.93 -11.94
C PRO A 52 -33.76 11.54 -13.36
N ASP A 53 -33.73 12.87 -13.45
CA ASP A 53 -33.68 13.59 -14.73
C ASP A 53 -32.43 13.24 -15.55
N LYS A 54 -31.30 13.01 -14.85
CA LYS A 54 -30.03 12.65 -15.47
C LYS A 54 -29.98 11.20 -15.95
N ILE A 55 -30.85 10.32 -15.46
CA ILE A 55 -30.89 8.92 -15.91
C ILE A 55 -31.32 8.83 -17.37
N GLN A 56 -32.37 9.57 -17.76
CA GLN A 56 -32.87 9.51 -19.13
C GLN A 56 -31.88 10.17 -20.11
N GLU A 57 -31.34 11.34 -19.76
CA GLU A 57 -30.28 11.99 -20.55
C GLU A 57 -29.09 11.06 -20.75
N LEU A 58 -28.60 10.43 -19.68
CA LEU A 58 -27.45 9.53 -19.75
C LEU A 58 -27.74 8.27 -20.58
N ARG A 59 -28.98 7.77 -20.54
CA ARG A 59 -29.41 6.62 -21.36
C ARG A 59 -29.35 6.96 -22.84
N GLU A 60 -29.89 8.11 -23.24
CA GLU A 60 -29.86 8.57 -24.63
C GLU A 60 -28.43 8.83 -25.11
N LEU A 61 -27.63 9.49 -24.27
CA LEU A 61 -26.23 9.75 -24.57
C LEU A 61 -25.43 8.45 -24.74
N ILE A 62 -25.62 7.47 -23.86
CA ILE A 62 -24.96 6.16 -23.98
C ILE A 62 -25.40 5.44 -25.25
N ARG A 63 -26.68 5.50 -25.61
CA ARG A 63 -27.19 4.95 -26.86
C ARG A 63 -26.51 5.60 -28.07
N GLU A 64 -26.29 6.91 -28.04
CA GLU A 64 -25.60 7.65 -29.11
C GLU A 64 -24.12 7.24 -29.20
N ILE A 65 -23.39 7.26 -28.08
CA ILE A 65 -21.96 6.95 -28.03
C ILE A 65 -21.64 5.57 -28.60
N TYR A 66 -22.48 4.56 -28.31
CA TYR A 66 -22.25 3.20 -28.81
C TYR A 66 -22.72 2.96 -30.25
N LYS A 67 -23.33 3.94 -30.93
CA LYS A 67 -23.44 3.90 -32.39
C LYS A 67 -22.07 4.08 -33.06
N GLU A 68 -21.17 4.80 -32.38
CA GLU A 68 -19.85 5.18 -32.89
C GLU A 68 -18.72 4.33 -32.27
N ASN A 69 -18.96 3.72 -31.10
CA ASN A 69 -17.96 3.00 -30.34
C ASN A 69 -18.23 1.49 -30.25
N VAL A 70 -17.16 0.71 -30.29
CA VAL A 70 -17.19 -0.74 -30.08
C VAL A 70 -16.71 -1.07 -28.67
N SER A 71 -17.54 -1.77 -27.91
CA SER A 71 -17.14 -2.30 -26.60
C SER A 71 -16.23 -3.52 -26.76
N ARG A 72 -15.30 -3.68 -25.82
CA ARG A 72 -14.37 -4.83 -25.77
C ARG A 72 -14.94 -6.05 -25.07
N ASP A 73 -15.91 -5.87 -24.16
CA ASP A 73 -16.33 -6.91 -23.22
C ASP A 73 -17.85 -7.14 -23.17
N PHE A 74 -18.61 -6.46 -24.04
CA PHE A 74 -20.00 -6.77 -24.38
C PHE A 74 -20.27 -6.40 -25.84
N VAL A 75 -21.37 -6.87 -26.39
CA VAL A 75 -21.75 -6.63 -27.78
C VAL A 75 -23.05 -5.85 -27.83
N ILE A 76 -23.16 -4.93 -28.79
CA ILE A 76 -24.40 -4.23 -29.10
C ILE A 76 -24.82 -4.60 -30.51
N GLU A 77 -26.06 -5.08 -30.64
CA GLU A 77 -26.69 -5.46 -31.90
C GLU A 77 -28.06 -4.76 -32.01
N GLY A 78 -28.11 -3.67 -32.77
CA GLY A 78 -29.29 -2.80 -32.81
C GLY A 78 -29.60 -2.22 -31.43
N GLU A 79 -30.81 -2.45 -30.93
CA GLU A 79 -31.26 -1.99 -29.60
C GLU A 79 -30.94 -2.98 -28.47
N ARG A 80 -30.25 -4.09 -28.77
CA ARG A 80 -29.91 -5.13 -27.78
C ARG A 80 -28.47 -5.04 -27.34
N ILE A 81 -28.27 -5.17 -26.04
CA ILE A 81 -26.96 -5.32 -25.41
C ILE A 81 -26.82 -6.77 -24.94
N ILE A 82 -25.72 -7.40 -25.34
CA ILE A 82 -25.38 -8.79 -25.06
C ILE A 82 -24.16 -8.80 -24.14
N PHE A 83 -24.37 -9.21 -22.89
CA PHE A 83 -23.32 -9.35 -21.89
C PHE A 83 -22.92 -10.83 -21.76
N PRO A 84 -21.68 -11.20 -22.09
CA PRO A 84 -21.19 -12.54 -21.83
C PRO A 84 -21.23 -12.91 -20.33
N ASP A 85 -21.83 -14.06 -20.01
CA ASP A 85 -22.02 -14.57 -18.66
C ASP A 85 -20.93 -15.60 -18.30
N VAL A 86 -19.82 -15.07 -17.79
CA VAL A 86 -18.68 -15.87 -17.34
C VAL A 86 -19.04 -16.74 -16.13
N ARG A 87 -20.01 -16.35 -15.30
CA ARG A 87 -20.39 -17.14 -14.11
C ARG A 87 -21.04 -18.45 -14.51
N THR A 88 -21.96 -18.42 -15.47
CA THR A 88 -22.57 -19.62 -16.05
C THR A 88 -21.52 -20.50 -16.73
N TYR A 89 -20.56 -19.88 -17.43
CA TYR A 89 -19.44 -20.63 -18.01
C TYR A 89 -18.58 -21.34 -16.94
N ILE A 90 -18.17 -20.65 -15.87
CA ILE A 90 -17.41 -21.24 -14.76
C ILE A 90 -18.18 -22.40 -14.13
N GLN A 91 -19.48 -22.23 -13.89
CA GLN A 91 -20.32 -23.28 -13.31
C GLN A 91 -20.46 -24.49 -14.22
N GLY A 92 -20.58 -24.29 -15.53
CA GLY A 92 -20.68 -25.37 -16.51
C GLY A 92 -19.35 -26.10 -16.71
N SER A 93 -18.27 -25.35 -17.01
CA SER A 93 -16.92 -25.90 -17.23
C SER A 93 -16.36 -26.58 -15.98
N GLY A 94 -16.66 -26.06 -14.78
CA GLY A 94 -16.32 -26.67 -13.50
C GLY A 94 -16.89 -28.09 -13.31
N ARG A 95 -17.88 -28.52 -14.10
CA ARG A 95 -18.36 -29.92 -14.03
C ARG A 95 -17.34 -30.93 -14.59
N ALA A 96 -16.43 -30.50 -15.47
CA ALA A 96 -15.36 -31.33 -16.02
C ALA A 96 -14.12 -31.44 -15.11
N SER A 97 -13.94 -30.50 -14.18
CA SER A 97 -12.82 -30.46 -13.23
C SER A 97 -13.34 -30.51 -11.81
N ARG A 98 -13.08 -31.61 -11.11
CA ARG A 98 -13.52 -31.83 -9.73
C ARG A 98 -12.33 -32.09 -8.82
N LEU A 99 -12.41 -31.54 -7.61
CA LEU A 99 -11.53 -31.91 -6.53
C LEU A 99 -11.95 -33.30 -6.00
N THR A 100 -10.98 -34.20 -5.89
CA THR A 100 -11.15 -35.56 -5.41
C THR A 100 -10.07 -35.86 -4.37
N VAL A 101 -10.14 -37.02 -3.71
CA VAL A 101 -9.05 -37.49 -2.82
C VAL A 101 -7.70 -37.64 -3.54
N ARG A 102 -7.68 -37.69 -4.88
CA ARG A 102 -6.48 -37.76 -5.73
C ARG A 102 -5.97 -36.37 -6.17
N GLY A 103 -6.55 -35.30 -5.62
CA GLY A 103 -6.34 -33.92 -6.07
C GLY A 103 -7.37 -33.46 -7.11
N LEU A 104 -7.06 -32.36 -7.81
CA LEU A 104 -7.91 -31.76 -8.83
C LEU A 104 -7.80 -32.52 -10.16
N THR A 105 -8.94 -32.98 -10.67
CA THR A 105 -8.98 -33.65 -11.98
C THR A 105 -8.88 -32.63 -13.12
N LYS A 106 -8.07 -32.91 -14.14
CA LYS A 106 -7.98 -32.05 -15.32
C LYS A 106 -9.27 -32.15 -16.14
N GLY A 107 -9.85 -31.04 -16.57
CA GLY A 107 -11.00 -31.03 -17.48
C GLY A 107 -10.73 -30.16 -18.71
N ALA A 108 -11.45 -30.41 -19.79
CA ALA A 108 -11.46 -29.52 -20.95
C ALA A 108 -12.83 -28.83 -21.10
N SER A 109 -12.81 -27.60 -21.59
CA SER A 109 -14.00 -26.81 -21.90
C SER A 109 -13.83 -26.23 -23.29
N PHE A 110 -14.73 -26.59 -24.20
CA PHE A 110 -14.71 -26.13 -25.58
C PHE A 110 -15.90 -25.18 -25.80
N ILE A 111 -15.66 -24.08 -26.49
CA ILE A 111 -16.70 -23.10 -26.84
C ILE A 111 -16.77 -23.04 -28.36
N PHE A 112 -17.95 -23.31 -28.90
CA PHE A 112 -18.25 -23.11 -30.32
C PHE A 112 -19.18 -21.91 -30.43
N GLU A 113 -18.65 -20.79 -30.90
CA GLU A 113 -19.40 -19.55 -31.08
C GLU A 113 -19.22 -19.06 -32.51
N ASN A 114 -20.34 -18.82 -33.18
CA ASN A 114 -20.35 -18.38 -34.57
C ASN A 114 -20.25 -16.85 -34.67
N ASN A 115 -20.66 -16.14 -33.61
CA ASN A 115 -20.57 -14.68 -33.56
C ASN A 115 -19.19 -14.26 -33.02
N GLU A 116 -18.31 -13.84 -33.93
CA GLU A 116 -16.94 -13.43 -33.61
C GLU A 116 -16.89 -12.30 -32.57
N LYS A 117 -17.84 -11.35 -32.61
CA LYS A 117 -17.90 -10.26 -31.63
C LYS A 117 -18.21 -10.78 -30.23
N VAL A 118 -19.12 -11.74 -30.11
CA VAL A 118 -19.52 -12.31 -28.81
C VAL A 118 -18.39 -13.13 -28.18
N ILE A 119 -17.68 -13.94 -28.96
CA ILE A 119 -16.55 -14.71 -28.41
C ILE A 119 -15.40 -13.80 -27.99
N GLN A 120 -15.09 -12.74 -28.73
CA GLN A 120 -14.07 -11.78 -28.33
C GLN A 120 -14.46 -11.04 -27.04
N ALA A 121 -15.72 -10.59 -26.94
CA ALA A 121 -16.25 -10.01 -25.72
C ALA A 121 -16.18 -10.97 -24.53
N PHE A 122 -16.45 -12.25 -24.75
CA PHE A 122 -16.33 -13.27 -23.72
C PHE A 122 -14.88 -13.51 -23.29
N ARG A 123 -13.93 -13.56 -24.23
CA ARG A 123 -12.49 -13.68 -23.94
C ARG A 123 -12.02 -12.55 -23.03
N GLU A 124 -12.39 -11.31 -23.37
CA GLU A 124 -12.06 -10.13 -22.58
C GLU A 124 -12.65 -10.25 -21.16
N ARG A 125 -13.95 -10.57 -21.02
CA ARG A 125 -14.55 -10.74 -19.69
C ARG A 125 -13.95 -11.89 -18.88
N ALA A 126 -13.65 -13.01 -19.54
CA ALA A 126 -13.07 -14.18 -18.88
C ALA A 126 -11.70 -13.84 -18.25
N SER A 127 -10.94 -12.96 -18.89
CA SER A 127 -9.65 -12.47 -18.36
C SER A 127 -9.80 -11.78 -17.00
N TYR A 128 -10.92 -11.09 -16.74
CA TYR A 128 -11.16 -10.43 -15.45
C TYR A 128 -11.32 -11.41 -14.28
N TYR A 129 -11.60 -12.67 -14.59
CA TYR A 129 -11.67 -13.81 -13.67
C TYR A 129 -10.39 -14.67 -13.68
N ASP A 130 -9.31 -14.17 -14.28
CA ASP A 130 -8.04 -14.88 -14.49
C ASP A 130 -8.23 -16.17 -15.34
N ILE A 131 -9.20 -16.18 -16.26
CA ILE A 131 -9.49 -17.30 -17.18
C ILE A 131 -8.98 -16.97 -18.58
N GLU A 132 -8.05 -17.79 -19.06
CA GLU A 132 -7.51 -17.71 -20.42
C GLU A 132 -8.29 -18.64 -21.37
N ILE A 133 -8.68 -18.11 -22.53
CA ILE A 133 -9.33 -18.89 -23.60
C ILE A 133 -8.37 -18.98 -24.78
N LYS A 134 -7.92 -20.20 -25.09
CA LYS A 134 -6.98 -20.48 -26.18
C LYS A 134 -7.69 -20.76 -27.50
N ASN A 135 -7.02 -20.54 -28.63
CA ASN A 135 -7.57 -20.99 -29.91
C ASN A 135 -7.45 -22.50 -30.02
N LEU A 136 -8.43 -23.12 -30.68
CA LEU A 136 -8.47 -24.57 -30.85
C LEU A 136 -7.24 -25.13 -31.58
N LYS A 137 -6.67 -24.34 -32.49
CA LYS A 137 -5.46 -24.70 -33.27
C LYS A 137 -4.19 -24.78 -32.41
N ASP A 138 -4.17 -24.11 -31.27
CA ASP A 138 -3.01 -24.05 -30.37
C ASP A 138 -3.04 -25.19 -29.33
N VAL A 139 -4.02 -26.09 -29.42
CA VAL A 139 -4.24 -27.18 -28.45
C VAL A 139 -3.67 -28.49 -28.99
N ASP A 140 -2.73 -29.07 -28.25
CA ASP A 140 -2.32 -30.46 -28.43
C ASP A 140 -3.37 -31.39 -27.81
N PHE A 141 -4.22 -31.98 -28.66
CA PHE A 141 -5.30 -32.86 -28.23
C PHE A 141 -4.81 -34.18 -27.66
N GLU A 142 -3.70 -34.72 -28.14
CA GLU A 142 -3.14 -35.98 -27.62
C GLU A 142 -2.60 -35.77 -26.22
N SER A 143 -1.83 -34.70 -25.99
CA SER A 143 -1.37 -34.33 -24.64
C SER A 143 -2.54 -34.05 -23.71
N LEU A 144 -3.53 -33.27 -24.15
CA LEU A 144 -4.70 -32.93 -23.33
C LEU A 144 -5.51 -34.18 -22.95
N LYS A 145 -5.73 -35.09 -23.89
CA LYS A 145 -6.42 -36.36 -23.64
C LYS A 145 -5.65 -37.19 -22.62
N LYS A 146 -4.33 -37.30 -22.79
CA LYS A 146 -3.45 -38.01 -21.86
C LYS A 146 -3.51 -37.41 -20.45
N GLU A 147 -3.38 -36.10 -20.29
CA GLU A 147 -3.49 -35.41 -18.98
C GLU A 147 -4.85 -35.65 -18.29
N ILE A 148 -5.94 -35.62 -19.07
CA ILE A 148 -7.30 -35.89 -18.59
C ILE A 148 -7.42 -37.33 -18.08
N GLU A 149 -6.86 -38.29 -18.80
CA GLU A 149 -6.91 -39.71 -18.42
C GLU A 149 -5.99 -40.02 -17.23
N GLU A 150 -4.77 -39.50 -17.25
CA GLU A 150 -3.80 -39.63 -16.16
C GLU A 150 -4.33 -39.04 -14.85
N SER A 151 -4.84 -37.79 -14.87
CA SER A 151 -5.38 -37.14 -13.67
C SER A 151 -6.55 -37.90 -13.02
N ARG A 152 -7.25 -38.76 -13.77
CA ARG A 152 -8.34 -39.60 -13.26
C ARG A 152 -7.90 -41.01 -12.87
N SER A 153 -6.85 -41.52 -13.50
CA SER A 153 -6.32 -42.86 -13.27
C SER A 153 -5.19 -42.93 -12.24
N ARG A 154 -4.66 -41.78 -11.78
CA ARG A 154 -3.68 -41.69 -10.67
C ARG A 154 -4.01 -42.71 -9.57
N LYS A 155 -3.12 -43.70 -9.40
CA LYS A 155 -3.22 -44.70 -8.33
C LYS A 155 -3.03 -44.01 -6.99
N VAL A 156 -3.83 -44.39 -6.00
CA VAL A 156 -3.69 -43.93 -4.62
C VAL A 156 -2.62 -44.82 -3.99
N GLU A 157 -1.35 -44.47 -4.16
CA GLU A 157 -0.25 -45.23 -3.54
C GLU A 157 -0.06 -44.88 -2.06
N SER A 158 -0.70 -43.81 -1.56
CA SER A 158 -0.75 -43.48 -0.13
C SER A 158 -2.04 -42.72 0.23
N ILE A 159 -2.48 -42.84 1.49
CA ILE A 159 -3.80 -42.41 1.98
C ILE A 159 -3.94 -40.87 2.15
N ASP A 160 -2.89 -40.05 2.02
CA ASP A 160 -2.95 -38.61 2.39
C ASP A 160 -2.43 -37.64 1.31
N LEU A 161 -3.17 -37.45 0.21
CA LEU A 161 -2.86 -36.36 -0.75
C LEU A 161 -3.40 -34.99 -0.32
N ILE A 162 -4.47 -34.96 0.48
CA ILE A 162 -5.10 -33.72 0.95
C ILE A 162 -5.15 -33.75 2.48
N ARG A 163 -4.17 -33.11 3.13
CA ARG A 163 -4.13 -32.97 4.58
C ARG A 163 -4.81 -31.68 5.05
N PRO A 164 -5.46 -31.64 6.22
CA PRO A 164 -5.86 -30.37 6.83
C PRO A 164 -4.64 -29.47 7.04
N ALA A 165 -4.81 -28.16 6.84
CA ALA A 165 -3.78 -27.19 7.16
C ALA A 165 -4.41 -25.88 7.65
N LEU A 166 -3.98 -25.43 8.82
CA LEU A 166 -4.41 -24.17 9.41
C LEU A 166 -3.60 -23.03 8.78
N PHE A 167 -4.26 -22.17 8.01
CA PHE A 167 -3.63 -21.01 7.35
C PHE A 167 -3.94 -19.73 8.15
N ILE A 168 -2.94 -19.16 8.82
CA ILE A 168 -3.13 -18.00 9.71
C ILE A 168 -2.61 -16.74 9.04
N VAL A 169 -3.45 -15.71 8.97
CA VAL A 169 -3.08 -14.34 8.56
C VAL A 169 -3.30 -13.35 9.70
N GLU A 170 -2.85 -12.12 9.56
CA GLU A 170 -3.02 -11.08 10.58
C GLU A 170 -4.44 -10.51 10.63
N SER A 171 -5.14 -10.38 9.50
CA SER A 171 -6.40 -9.63 9.44
C SER A 171 -7.59 -10.43 8.90
N PRO A 172 -8.82 -10.16 9.40
CA PRO A 172 -10.03 -10.84 8.91
C PRO A 172 -10.30 -10.60 7.42
N THR A 173 -9.96 -9.42 6.91
CA THR A 173 -10.12 -9.06 5.49
C THR A 173 -9.34 -10.01 4.60
N LYS A 174 -8.05 -10.23 4.91
CA LYS A 174 -7.20 -11.18 4.20
C LYS A 174 -7.74 -12.61 4.31
N ALA A 175 -8.13 -13.04 5.51
CA ALA A 175 -8.64 -14.40 5.71
C ALA A 175 -9.87 -14.68 4.81
N ARG A 176 -10.79 -13.70 4.73
CA ARG A 176 -11.98 -13.82 3.90
C ARG A 176 -11.67 -13.72 2.41
N LEU A 177 -10.74 -12.85 2.01
CA LEU A 177 -10.36 -12.70 0.61
C LEU A 177 -9.65 -13.95 0.09
N ILE A 178 -8.65 -14.45 0.84
CA ILE A 178 -7.90 -15.66 0.48
C ILE A 178 -8.82 -16.88 0.40
N SER A 179 -9.74 -17.05 1.35
CA SER A 179 -10.71 -18.14 1.30
C SER A 179 -11.66 -18.05 0.09
N LYS A 180 -12.09 -16.83 -0.28
CA LYS A 180 -12.91 -16.59 -1.49
C LYS A 180 -12.16 -16.88 -2.80
N PHE A 181 -10.85 -16.62 -2.86
CA PHE A 181 -10.03 -16.94 -4.03
C PHE A 181 -9.95 -18.43 -4.32
N LEU A 182 -10.03 -19.24 -3.26
CA LEU A 182 -9.92 -20.68 -3.35
C LEU A 182 -11.29 -21.37 -3.52
N GLY A 183 -12.39 -20.62 -3.38
CA GLY A 183 -13.75 -21.06 -3.67
C GLY A 183 -14.78 -20.45 -2.73
N LYS A 184 -15.90 -21.14 -2.52
CA LYS A 184 -16.90 -20.75 -1.52
C LYS A 184 -16.60 -21.48 -0.20
N PRO A 185 -16.05 -20.81 0.82
CA PRO A 185 -15.68 -21.48 2.06
C PRO A 185 -16.90 -21.81 2.92
N SER A 186 -16.78 -22.86 3.74
CA SER A 186 -17.61 -23.06 4.92
C SER A 186 -17.09 -22.17 6.04
N VAL A 187 -17.99 -21.54 6.80
CA VAL A 187 -17.59 -20.71 7.95
C VAL A 187 -17.86 -21.47 9.23
N LYS A 188 -16.86 -21.58 10.10
CA LYS A 188 -16.98 -22.19 11.42
C LYS A 188 -16.41 -21.27 12.48
N ILE A 189 -17.08 -21.24 13.63
CA ILE A 189 -16.65 -20.46 14.78
C ILE A 189 -16.02 -21.44 15.77
N TYR A 190 -14.76 -21.20 16.10
CA TYR A 190 -13.98 -21.97 17.08
C TYR A 190 -13.65 -21.03 18.24
N GLY A 191 -14.44 -21.10 19.32
CA GLY A 191 -14.35 -20.15 20.42
C GLY A 191 -14.53 -18.71 19.92
N ASN A 192 -13.49 -17.90 20.06
CA ASN A 192 -13.48 -16.49 19.63
C ASN A 192 -12.86 -16.26 18.25
N ILE A 193 -12.64 -17.33 17.49
CA ILE A 193 -11.99 -17.31 16.18
C ILE A 193 -12.97 -17.73 15.08
N ILE A 194 -12.98 -16.97 13.99
CA ILE A 194 -13.70 -17.31 12.76
C ILE A 194 -12.73 -18.01 11.83
N ALA A 195 -13.05 -19.25 11.45
CA ALA A 195 -12.29 -20.04 10.50
C ALA A 195 -13.09 -20.25 9.21
N TYR A 196 -12.42 -20.13 8.07
CA TYR A 196 -12.96 -20.37 6.74
C TYR A 196 -12.35 -21.65 6.19
N GLU A 197 -13.14 -22.71 6.08
CA GLU A 197 -12.70 -24.01 5.60
C GLU A 197 -12.94 -24.11 4.09
N ILE A 198 -11.87 -24.34 3.33
CA ILE A 198 -11.90 -24.45 1.87
C ILE A 198 -10.99 -25.60 1.41
N PRO A 199 -11.52 -26.58 0.65
CA PRO A 199 -10.69 -27.65 0.13
C PRO A 199 -9.94 -27.16 -1.13
N THR A 200 -8.64 -27.43 -1.18
CA THR A 200 -7.72 -27.07 -2.27
C THR A 200 -7.07 -28.33 -2.84
N GLU A 201 -6.22 -28.16 -3.86
CA GLU A 201 -5.56 -29.29 -4.53
C GLU A 201 -4.66 -30.11 -3.60
N LYS A 202 -4.05 -29.48 -2.59
CA LYS A 202 -3.10 -30.09 -1.64
C LYS A 202 -3.59 -30.12 -0.20
N PHE A 203 -4.49 -29.23 0.18
CA PHE A 203 -4.88 -29.03 1.58
C PHE A 203 -6.38 -28.83 1.75
N ILE A 204 -6.94 -29.28 2.88
CA ILE A 204 -8.16 -28.67 3.40
C ILE A 204 -7.70 -27.46 4.22
N LEU A 205 -7.73 -26.27 3.60
CA LEU A 205 -7.27 -25.06 4.26
C LEU A 205 -8.32 -24.56 5.24
N ILE A 206 -7.89 -24.34 6.47
CA ILE A 206 -8.65 -23.69 7.53
C ILE A 206 -8.05 -22.30 7.67
N VAL A 207 -8.62 -21.31 6.98
CA VAL A 207 -8.07 -19.95 6.95
C VAL A 207 -8.61 -19.15 8.14
N THR A 208 -7.74 -18.53 8.93
CA THR A 208 -8.13 -17.72 10.10
C THR A 208 -7.24 -16.50 10.30
N ALA A 209 -7.67 -15.57 11.16
CA ALA A 209 -6.94 -14.35 11.50
C ALA A 209 -6.49 -14.30 12.97
N CYS A 210 -5.22 -13.97 13.22
CA CYS A 210 -4.67 -13.76 14.56
C CYS A 210 -4.94 -12.36 15.14
N LEU A 211 -5.42 -11.41 14.32
CA LEU A 211 -5.70 -10.01 14.67
C LEU A 211 -4.46 -9.20 15.05
N GLY A 212 -3.36 -9.42 14.33
CA GLY A 212 -2.06 -8.79 14.59
C GLY A 212 -1.25 -9.53 15.66
N HIS A 213 -0.49 -8.78 16.46
CA HIS A 213 0.27 -9.35 17.58
C HIS A 213 -0.67 -9.97 18.62
N VAL A 214 -0.29 -11.14 19.11
CA VAL A 214 -0.99 -11.85 20.20
C VAL A 214 -0.26 -11.71 21.54
N VAL A 215 1.01 -11.32 21.53
CA VAL A 215 1.80 -11.05 22.73
C VAL A 215 2.67 -9.81 22.52
N ASP A 216 3.09 -9.18 23.60
CA ASP A 216 4.05 -8.08 23.59
C ASP A 216 4.91 -8.12 24.87
N LEU A 217 6.02 -7.38 24.89
CA LEU A 217 6.92 -7.34 26.04
C LEU A 217 6.15 -6.94 27.31
N SER A 218 6.30 -7.76 28.35
CA SER A 218 5.75 -7.51 29.68
C SER A 218 6.25 -6.17 30.22
N THR A 219 5.43 -5.48 31.01
CA THR A 219 5.84 -4.27 31.73
C THR A 219 6.23 -4.55 33.18
N ASP A 220 5.93 -5.75 33.68
CA ASP A 220 5.89 -6.03 35.11
C ASP A 220 7.01 -6.99 35.56
N ARG A 221 7.87 -7.43 34.62
CA ARG A 221 8.96 -8.38 34.86
C ARG A 221 10.28 -7.90 34.27
N GLY A 222 11.36 -8.26 34.95
CA GLY A 222 12.72 -7.90 34.56
C GLY A 222 12.91 -6.38 34.38
N PHE A 223 13.96 -6.01 33.67
CA PHE A 223 14.20 -4.63 33.26
C PHE A 223 13.30 -4.29 32.06
N HIS A 224 12.13 -3.71 32.37
CA HIS A 224 11.11 -3.29 31.39
C HIS A 224 10.64 -4.39 30.43
N GLY A 225 10.60 -5.64 30.89
CA GLY A 225 10.17 -6.80 30.11
C GLY A 225 11.30 -7.72 29.68
N VAL A 226 12.54 -7.49 30.12
CA VAL A 226 13.69 -8.34 29.79
C VAL A 226 14.38 -8.76 31.08
N GLU A 227 14.48 -10.07 31.31
CA GLU A 227 15.31 -10.61 32.39
C GLU A 227 16.78 -10.58 31.97
N ILE A 228 17.63 -10.11 32.89
CA ILE A 228 19.04 -9.85 32.63
C ILE A 228 19.86 -10.76 33.54
N GLY A 229 20.65 -11.63 32.93
CA GLY A 229 21.60 -12.52 33.58
C GLY A 229 22.83 -12.70 32.70
N GLU A 230 23.30 -13.94 32.52
CA GLU A 230 24.30 -14.25 31.48
C GLU A 230 23.75 -14.02 30.06
N ASP A 231 22.42 -14.07 29.92
CA ASP A 231 21.69 -13.82 28.69
C ASP A 231 20.61 -12.74 28.87
N PHE A 232 20.17 -12.15 27.75
CA PHE A 232 19.00 -11.26 27.68
C PHE A 232 17.76 -12.07 27.29
N VAL A 233 16.84 -12.25 28.24
CA VAL A 233 15.64 -13.08 28.05
C VAL A 233 14.40 -12.18 28.00
N PRO A 234 13.84 -11.88 26.81
CA PRO A 234 12.62 -11.11 26.69
C PRO A 234 11.40 -11.89 27.18
N ILE A 235 10.64 -11.29 28.08
CA ILE A 235 9.43 -11.86 28.67
C ILE A 235 8.21 -11.25 28.00
N TYR A 236 7.40 -12.09 27.36
CA TYR A 236 6.18 -11.71 26.68
C TYR A 236 4.94 -12.06 27.50
N SER A 237 3.94 -11.17 27.45
CA SER A 237 2.62 -11.39 28.04
C SER A 237 1.54 -11.23 26.97
N SER A 238 0.37 -11.84 27.21
CA SER A 238 -0.78 -11.66 26.32
C SER A 238 -1.21 -10.20 26.26
N ILE A 239 -1.51 -9.74 25.06
CA ILE A 239 -2.06 -8.39 24.85
C ILE A 239 -3.51 -8.38 25.32
N LYS A 240 -3.82 -7.40 26.16
CA LYS A 240 -5.14 -7.10 26.68
C LYS A 240 -5.65 -5.80 26.05
N ARG A 241 -6.91 -5.78 25.63
CA ARG A 241 -7.57 -4.58 25.08
C ARG A 241 -8.85 -4.28 25.85
N CYS A 242 -8.93 -3.08 26.42
CA CYS A 242 -10.13 -2.64 27.12
C CYS A 242 -11.28 -2.38 26.13
N LYS A 243 -12.46 -3.00 26.34
CA LYS A 243 -13.62 -2.78 25.48
C LYS A 243 -14.20 -1.36 25.62
N LYS A 244 -14.03 -0.74 26.79
CA LYS A 244 -14.54 0.61 27.09
C LYS A 244 -13.73 1.73 26.43
N CYS A 245 -12.39 1.71 26.60
CA CYS A 245 -11.53 2.82 26.13
C CYS A 245 -10.54 2.43 25.04
N SER A 246 -10.57 1.18 24.57
CA SER A 246 -9.65 0.61 23.55
C SER A 246 -8.17 0.64 23.91
N TYR A 247 -7.80 0.98 25.16
CA TYR A 247 -6.41 0.96 25.59
C TYR A 247 -5.85 -0.47 25.57
N GLN A 248 -4.64 -0.62 25.02
CA GLN A 248 -3.91 -1.89 24.96
C GLN A 248 -2.79 -1.90 26.01
N TYR A 249 -2.64 -3.01 26.71
CA TYR A 249 -1.65 -3.21 27.76
C TYR A 249 -1.32 -4.70 27.94
N THR A 250 -0.26 -5.00 28.67
CA THR A 250 0.21 -6.37 28.93
C THR A 250 0.10 -6.78 30.39
N SER A 251 0.08 -5.82 31.32
CA SER A 251 -0.06 -6.07 32.76
C SER A 251 -1.36 -6.79 33.13
N GLU A 252 -1.36 -7.48 34.26
CA GLU A 252 -2.57 -8.15 34.76
C GLU A 252 -3.58 -7.17 35.38
N GLY A 253 -4.85 -7.59 35.45
CA GLY A 253 -5.92 -6.84 36.11
C GLY A 253 -6.67 -5.83 35.23
N ALA A 254 -7.31 -4.86 35.91
CA ALA A 254 -8.18 -3.86 35.29
C ALA A 254 -7.42 -2.93 34.33
N CYS A 255 -8.14 -2.32 33.39
CA CYS A 255 -7.55 -1.39 32.44
C CYS A 255 -6.84 -0.23 33.16
N PRO A 256 -5.52 -0.04 33.01
CA PRO A 256 -4.76 0.97 33.76
C PRO A 256 -5.16 2.42 33.40
N LYS A 257 -5.78 2.61 32.24
CA LYS A 257 -6.25 3.93 31.78
C LYS A 257 -7.63 4.34 32.34
N CYS A 258 -8.54 3.39 32.57
CA CYS A 258 -9.94 3.73 32.90
C CYS A 258 -10.58 2.87 34.00
N GLY A 259 -9.83 1.93 34.60
CA GLY A 259 -10.27 1.04 35.68
C GLY A 259 -11.30 -0.03 35.29
N SER A 260 -11.63 -0.18 34.01
CA SER A 260 -12.62 -1.17 33.56
C SER A 260 -12.07 -2.60 33.61
N ASN A 261 -12.91 -3.55 34.06
CA ASN A 261 -12.64 -4.99 34.02
C ASN A 261 -13.13 -5.69 32.74
N ASP A 262 -13.76 -4.95 31.81
CA ASP A 262 -14.23 -5.53 30.55
C ASP A 262 -13.10 -5.54 29.51
N ILE A 263 -12.33 -6.63 29.55
CA ILE A 263 -11.06 -6.79 28.84
C ILE A 263 -11.17 -7.93 27.84
N LEU A 264 -10.66 -7.70 26.62
CA LEU A 264 -10.38 -8.75 25.66
C LEU A 264 -8.94 -9.20 25.83
N ASP A 265 -8.72 -10.47 26.16
CA ASP A 265 -7.39 -11.06 26.28
C ASP A 265 -7.09 -11.91 25.04
N SER A 266 -5.93 -11.67 24.42
CA SER A 266 -5.42 -12.47 23.31
C SER A 266 -5.05 -13.91 23.72
N LYS A 267 -4.91 -14.21 25.01
CA LYS A 267 -4.71 -15.57 25.53
C LYS A 267 -5.78 -16.54 25.06
N GLU A 268 -7.06 -16.13 25.10
CA GLU A 268 -8.17 -16.95 24.62
C GLU A 268 -8.00 -17.32 23.14
N ARG A 269 -7.53 -16.36 22.33
CA ARG A 269 -7.23 -16.57 20.92
C ARG A 269 -6.06 -17.53 20.73
N ILE A 270 -5.01 -17.41 21.54
CA ILE A 270 -3.86 -18.33 21.49
C ILE A 270 -4.34 -19.77 21.78
N GLU A 271 -5.17 -19.96 22.79
CA GLU A 271 -5.72 -21.28 23.13
C GLU A 271 -6.58 -21.87 21.99
N ASP A 272 -7.42 -21.05 21.36
CA ASP A 272 -8.23 -21.47 20.21
C ASP A 272 -7.37 -21.79 18.97
N ILE A 273 -6.30 -21.01 18.72
CA ILE A 273 -5.31 -21.33 17.67
C ILE A 273 -4.62 -22.66 17.95
N ARG A 274 -4.21 -22.92 19.20
CA ARG A 274 -3.56 -24.18 19.60
C ARG A 274 -4.46 -25.39 19.39
N LYS A 275 -5.76 -25.28 19.72
CA LYS A 275 -6.76 -26.33 19.46
C LYS A 275 -6.93 -26.60 17.97
N LEU A 276 -6.97 -25.56 17.15
CA LEU A 276 -7.04 -25.72 15.69
C LEU A 276 -5.76 -26.33 15.11
N ALA A 277 -4.60 -25.93 15.62
CA ALA A 277 -3.31 -26.46 15.16
C ALA A 277 -3.20 -27.97 15.43
N SER A 278 -3.58 -28.43 16.63
CA SER A 278 -3.55 -29.86 16.96
C SER A 278 -4.51 -30.70 16.11
N GLN A 279 -5.64 -30.12 15.69
CA GLN A 279 -6.58 -30.78 14.78
C GLN A 279 -6.07 -30.81 13.33
N ALA A 280 -5.34 -29.77 12.91
CA ALA A 280 -4.87 -29.65 11.53
C ALA A 280 -3.59 -30.46 11.24
N GLY A 281 -2.66 -30.55 12.21
CA GLY A 281 -1.36 -31.23 12.04
C GLY A 281 -0.32 -30.45 11.22
N LEU A 282 -0.76 -29.50 10.38
CA LEU A 282 0.07 -28.50 9.70
C LEU A 282 -0.48 -27.09 9.93
N VAL A 283 0.40 -26.14 10.26
CA VAL A 283 0.13 -24.71 10.36
C VAL A 283 0.96 -23.97 9.32
N ILE A 284 0.32 -23.12 8.52
CA ILE A 284 0.94 -22.24 7.53
C ILE A 284 0.67 -20.80 7.96
N ILE A 285 1.71 -20.00 8.14
CA ILE A 285 1.59 -18.62 8.58
C ILE A 285 1.84 -17.67 7.39
N GLY A 286 0.80 -16.92 7.03
CA GLY A 286 0.75 -15.98 5.91
C GLY A 286 0.63 -14.52 6.35
N THR A 287 1.37 -14.11 7.39
CA THR A 287 1.46 -12.71 7.84
C THR A 287 2.23 -11.83 6.85
N ASP A 288 2.13 -10.51 7.01
CA ASP A 288 2.85 -9.51 6.21
C ASP A 288 4.34 -9.85 5.98
N PRO A 289 4.88 -9.56 4.79
CA PRO A 289 6.25 -9.93 4.40
C PRO A 289 7.27 -8.91 4.96
N ASP A 290 7.25 -8.63 6.26
CA ASP A 290 8.24 -7.78 6.92
C ASP A 290 8.69 -8.39 8.26
N ALA A 291 9.67 -7.77 8.93
CA ALA A 291 10.19 -8.26 10.21
C ALA A 291 9.11 -8.30 11.32
N GLU A 292 8.08 -7.44 11.25
CA GLU A 292 6.97 -7.45 12.19
C GLU A 292 6.07 -8.67 11.97
N GLY A 293 5.70 -8.95 10.71
CA GLY A 293 4.97 -10.16 10.32
C GLY A 293 5.74 -11.43 10.61
N GLU A 294 7.07 -11.42 10.47
CA GLU A 294 7.95 -12.55 10.82
C GLU A 294 7.97 -12.80 12.34
N LYS A 295 7.98 -11.74 13.16
CA LYS A 295 7.85 -11.87 14.62
C LYS A 295 6.50 -12.48 15.02
N ILE A 296 5.40 -12.03 14.41
CA ILE A 296 4.06 -12.61 14.67
C ILE A 296 4.07 -14.11 14.31
N ALA A 297 4.70 -14.46 13.18
CA ALA A 297 4.84 -15.85 12.77
C ALA A 297 5.66 -16.67 13.78
N TRP A 298 6.75 -16.12 14.30
CA TRP A 298 7.56 -16.74 15.34
C TRP A 298 6.81 -16.95 16.66
N ASP A 299 6.01 -15.98 17.09
CA ASP A 299 5.17 -16.12 18.29
C ASP A 299 4.18 -17.28 18.15
N ILE A 300 3.45 -17.28 17.03
CA ILE A 300 2.48 -18.34 16.73
C ILE A 300 3.18 -19.70 16.64
N HIS A 301 4.33 -19.77 15.97
CA HIS A 301 5.16 -20.97 15.90
C HIS A 301 5.49 -21.51 17.29
N ASN A 302 5.93 -20.67 18.22
CA ASN A 302 6.26 -21.11 19.57
C ASN A 302 5.03 -21.66 20.33
N PHE A 303 3.85 -21.12 20.08
CA PHE A 303 2.62 -21.64 20.71
C PHE A 303 2.14 -22.98 20.14
N VAL A 304 2.47 -23.29 18.88
CA VAL A 304 1.85 -24.43 18.16
C VAL A 304 2.85 -25.49 17.67
N SER A 305 4.16 -25.23 17.69
CA SER A 305 5.19 -26.15 17.16
C SER A 305 5.27 -27.50 17.87
N SER A 306 4.84 -27.58 19.13
CA SER A 306 4.69 -28.85 19.86
C SER A 306 3.45 -29.66 19.45
N LEU A 307 2.53 -29.05 18.69
CA LEU A 307 1.23 -29.60 18.32
C LEU A 307 1.12 -29.92 16.83
N ALA A 308 1.88 -29.24 15.97
CA ALA A 308 1.80 -29.34 14.52
C ALA A 308 3.10 -28.93 13.83
N GLU A 309 3.32 -29.41 12.60
CA GLU A 309 4.33 -28.86 11.70
C GLU A 309 4.00 -27.40 11.40
N VAL A 310 4.98 -26.49 11.40
CA VAL A 310 4.76 -25.07 11.15
C VAL A 310 5.61 -24.60 9.99
N LYS A 311 5.00 -23.89 9.03
CA LYS A 311 5.65 -23.30 7.87
C LYS A 311 5.21 -21.85 7.67
N ARG A 312 6.01 -21.09 6.93
CA ARG A 312 5.77 -19.69 6.57
C ARG A 312 5.49 -19.58 5.07
N ALA A 313 4.42 -18.86 4.73
CA ALA A 313 4.06 -18.52 3.35
C ALA A 313 4.23 -17.01 3.14
N GLU A 314 5.18 -16.62 2.30
CA GLU A 314 5.49 -15.21 2.03
C GLU A 314 4.88 -14.77 0.69
N PHE A 315 4.16 -13.64 0.70
CA PHE A 315 3.58 -13.04 -0.50
C PHE A 315 3.51 -11.51 -0.38
N HIS A 316 3.75 -10.82 -1.50
CA HIS A 316 3.83 -9.36 -1.56
C HIS A 316 2.56 -8.70 -2.11
N GLU A 317 1.58 -9.50 -2.52
CA GLU A 317 0.24 -9.08 -2.97
C GLU A 317 -0.78 -10.17 -2.62
N VAL A 318 -2.01 -9.77 -2.27
CA VAL A 318 -3.08 -10.72 -1.93
C VAL A 318 -3.86 -11.08 -3.21
N THR A 319 -3.28 -11.95 -4.04
CA THR A 319 -3.87 -12.40 -5.32
C THR A 319 -3.92 -13.93 -5.42
N VAL A 320 -4.80 -14.48 -6.25
CA VAL A 320 -4.91 -15.94 -6.47
C VAL A 320 -3.56 -16.54 -6.86
N ARG A 321 -2.83 -15.85 -7.76
CA ARG A 321 -1.50 -16.28 -8.21
C ARG A 321 -0.49 -16.28 -7.07
N ALA A 322 -0.36 -15.18 -6.35
CA ALA A 322 0.62 -15.03 -5.28
C ALA A 322 0.39 -16.03 -4.13
N ILE A 323 -0.87 -16.29 -3.75
CA ILE A 323 -1.19 -17.27 -2.71
C ILE A 323 -0.85 -18.69 -3.17
N ARG A 324 -1.13 -19.05 -4.43
CA ARG A 324 -0.76 -20.38 -4.98
C ARG A 324 0.76 -20.57 -5.02
N GLU A 325 1.49 -19.53 -5.44
CA GLU A 325 2.96 -19.53 -5.46
C GLU A 325 3.54 -19.66 -4.04
N ALA A 326 3.00 -18.92 -3.08
CA ALA A 326 3.42 -19.00 -1.67
C ALA A 326 3.14 -20.38 -1.05
N LEU A 327 2.00 -21.01 -1.38
CA LEU A 327 1.68 -22.38 -0.93
C LEU A 327 2.56 -23.46 -1.58
N GLN A 328 3.21 -23.16 -2.71
CA GLN A 328 4.18 -24.04 -3.35
C GLN A 328 5.59 -23.85 -2.79
N ASN A 329 5.91 -22.64 -2.34
CA ASN A 329 7.23 -22.25 -1.84
C ASN A 329 7.20 -21.94 -0.33
N LEU A 330 6.75 -22.92 0.46
CA LEU A 330 6.74 -22.81 1.92
C LEU A 330 8.18 -22.84 2.46
N ARG A 331 8.48 -21.93 3.40
CA ARG A 331 9.79 -21.86 4.08
C ARG A 331 9.63 -21.98 5.59
N ASP A 332 10.74 -22.12 6.29
CA ASP A 332 10.78 -21.95 7.74
C ASP A 332 10.87 -20.46 8.12
N ILE A 333 10.67 -20.18 9.41
CA ILE A 333 10.74 -18.81 9.94
C ILE A 333 12.18 -18.31 9.91
N ASP A 334 12.36 -17.08 9.47
CA ASP A 334 13.65 -16.40 9.44
C ASP A 334 13.96 -15.83 10.83
N LEU A 335 14.84 -16.54 11.55
CA LEU A 335 15.24 -16.15 12.91
C LEU A 335 16.04 -14.85 12.95
N ASN A 336 16.72 -14.44 11.88
CA ASN A 336 17.49 -13.20 11.87
C ASN A 336 16.55 -11.99 11.83
N ARG A 337 15.51 -12.04 10.98
CA ARG A 337 14.41 -11.05 10.98
C ARG A 337 13.72 -10.95 12.34
N VAL A 338 13.48 -12.09 12.99
CA VAL A 338 12.90 -12.13 14.34
C VAL A 338 13.82 -11.46 15.35
N LYS A 339 15.12 -11.81 15.38
CA LYS A 339 16.11 -11.19 16.28
C LYS A 339 16.19 -9.68 16.08
N ALA A 340 16.25 -9.23 14.84
CA ALA A 340 16.25 -7.80 14.50
C ALA A 340 15.01 -7.09 15.03
N GLN A 341 13.83 -7.71 14.87
CA GLN A 341 12.57 -7.18 15.42
C GLN A 341 12.61 -7.13 16.96
N ILE A 342 13.10 -8.17 17.63
CA ILE A 342 13.20 -8.26 19.09
C ILE A 342 14.11 -7.16 19.62
N VAL A 343 15.32 -7.02 19.07
CA VAL A 343 16.28 -5.99 19.45
C VAL A 343 15.69 -4.60 19.30
N ARG A 344 15.07 -4.32 18.15
CA ARG A 344 14.35 -3.07 17.90
C ARG A 344 13.26 -2.81 18.94
N ARG A 345 12.48 -3.84 19.30
CA ARG A 345 11.38 -3.73 20.25
C ARG A 345 11.88 -3.47 21.68
N ILE A 346 12.97 -4.13 22.09
CA ILE A 346 13.63 -3.95 23.38
C ILE A 346 14.26 -2.55 23.46
N GLU A 347 14.96 -2.13 22.42
CA GLU A 347 15.57 -0.79 22.32
C GLU A 347 14.51 0.30 22.49
N ASP A 348 13.44 0.25 21.68
CA ASP A 348 12.34 1.22 21.75
C ASP A 348 11.68 1.21 23.15
N ARG A 349 11.65 0.04 23.81
CA ARG A 349 11.09 -0.12 25.16
C ARG A 349 12.01 0.50 26.20
N TRP A 350 13.28 0.13 26.25
CA TRP A 350 14.22 0.62 27.26
C TRP A 350 14.46 2.12 27.13
N ILE A 351 14.86 2.60 25.95
CA ILE A 351 15.10 4.04 25.73
C ILE A 351 13.80 4.82 25.95
N GLY A 352 12.70 4.31 25.40
CA GLY A 352 11.39 4.96 25.50
C GLY A 352 10.93 5.10 26.94
N PHE A 353 10.95 4.03 27.74
CA PHE A 353 10.50 4.08 29.13
C PHE A 353 11.44 4.91 30.00
N THR A 354 12.75 4.66 29.95
CA THR A 354 13.72 5.38 30.79
C THR A 354 13.62 6.89 30.56
N LEU A 355 13.65 7.34 29.30
CA LEU A 355 13.52 8.77 29.01
C LEU A 355 12.13 9.33 29.34
N SER A 356 11.07 8.53 29.18
CA SER A 356 9.73 8.95 29.60
C SER A 356 9.65 9.16 31.11
N HIS A 357 10.24 8.30 31.93
CA HIS A 357 10.32 8.48 33.39
C HIS A 357 11.06 9.77 33.76
N LYS A 358 12.19 10.07 33.12
CA LYS A 358 12.90 11.35 33.35
C LYS A 358 12.05 12.57 32.99
N LEU A 359 11.23 12.46 31.93
CA LEU A 359 10.25 13.50 31.61
C LEU A 359 9.15 13.61 32.68
N TRP A 360 8.67 12.50 33.22
CA TRP A 360 7.63 12.51 34.25
C TRP A 360 8.12 13.17 35.53
N GLU A 361 9.33 12.84 35.97
CA GLU A 361 10.01 13.48 37.11
C GLU A 361 10.20 14.98 36.87
N LYS A 362 10.64 15.37 35.67
CA LYS A 362 10.94 16.77 35.38
C LYS A 362 9.71 17.65 35.23
N PHE A 363 8.63 17.11 34.66
CA PHE A 363 7.45 17.87 34.25
C PHE A 363 6.20 17.55 35.08
N ASN A 364 6.27 16.60 36.04
CA ASN A 364 5.16 16.09 36.84
C ASN A 364 3.96 15.65 35.99
N LYS A 365 4.24 14.95 34.88
CA LYS A 365 3.24 14.50 33.90
C LYS A 365 3.57 13.11 33.39
N THR A 366 2.79 12.12 33.81
CA THR A 366 2.95 10.70 33.44
C THR A 366 2.51 10.36 32.02
N ASN A 367 1.91 11.32 31.30
CA ASN A 367 1.46 11.13 29.93
C ASN A 367 2.47 11.62 28.88
N LEU A 368 3.69 11.99 29.29
CA LEU A 368 4.77 12.35 28.37
C LEU A 368 5.46 11.09 27.86
N SER A 369 6.00 11.14 26.65
CA SER A 369 6.86 10.06 26.17
C SER A 369 8.03 10.60 25.38
N ALA A 370 9.17 9.93 25.49
CA ALA A 370 10.33 10.19 24.67
C ALA A 370 10.62 8.98 23.79
N GLY A 371 11.32 9.22 22.68
CA GLY A 371 11.82 8.15 21.82
C GLY A 371 12.94 8.69 20.94
N ARG A 372 13.90 7.82 20.62
CA ARG A 372 15.10 8.17 19.85
C ARG A 372 14.81 8.85 18.52
N VAL A 373 13.73 8.47 17.83
CA VAL A 373 13.32 9.09 16.57
C VAL A 373 12.38 10.29 16.79
N GLN A 374 11.52 10.22 17.81
CA GLN A 374 10.54 11.27 18.09
C GLN A 374 11.22 12.60 18.45
N THR A 375 12.31 12.53 19.21
CA THR A 375 13.02 13.72 19.70
C THR A 375 13.71 14.50 18.58
N PRO A 376 14.55 13.90 17.69
CA PRO A 376 15.08 14.60 16.51
C PRO A 376 14.00 15.19 15.63
N VAL A 377 12.93 14.43 15.36
CA VAL A 377 11.83 14.88 14.51
C VAL A 377 11.14 16.11 15.11
N LEU A 378 10.91 16.11 16.43
CA LEU A 378 10.40 17.28 17.14
C LEU A 378 11.38 18.47 17.05
N GLY A 379 12.69 18.21 17.17
CA GLY A 379 13.76 19.19 16.95
C GLY A 379 13.67 19.86 15.57
N TRP A 380 13.54 19.07 14.49
CA TRP A 380 13.43 19.59 13.12
C TRP A 380 12.22 20.50 12.95
N ILE A 381 11.07 20.12 13.51
CA ILE A 381 9.85 20.94 13.46
C ILE A 381 10.06 22.26 14.21
N ILE A 382 10.70 22.23 15.37
CA ILE A 382 11.02 23.44 16.15
C ILE A 382 11.99 24.36 15.40
N GLU A 383 13.06 23.81 14.84
CA GLU A 383 14.05 24.57 14.07
C GLU A 383 13.43 25.23 12.85
N GLN A 384 12.60 24.49 12.11
CA GLN A 384 11.92 25.01 10.94
C GLN A 384 10.86 26.06 11.31
N GLU A 385 10.16 25.88 12.42
CA GLU A 385 9.27 26.92 12.97
C GLU A 385 10.05 28.20 13.34
N ASN A 386 11.27 28.06 13.90
CA ASN A 386 12.10 29.22 14.23
C ASN A 386 12.53 29.98 12.97
N LYS A 387 12.88 29.27 11.87
CA LYS A 387 13.11 29.89 10.55
C LYS A 387 11.86 30.59 10.02
N TYR A 388 10.67 30.02 10.23
CA TYR A 388 9.42 30.65 9.84
C TYR A 388 9.12 31.96 10.60
N ARG A 389 9.58 32.07 11.84
CA ARG A 389 9.43 33.29 12.64
C ARG A 389 10.40 34.39 12.22
N LYS A 390 11.59 34.03 11.73
CA LYS A 390 12.58 34.98 11.20
C LYS A 390 12.13 35.49 9.83
N ARG A 391 12.35 36.78 9.59
CA ARG A 391 12.00 37.44 8.34
C ARG A 391 13.27 37.78 7.57
N ARG A 392 13.27 37.47 6.29
CA ARG A 392 14.27 37.96 5.33
C ARG A 392 13.63 38.94 4.36
N LYS A 393 14.37 39.98 4.01
CA LYS A 393 14.01 40.94 2.96
C LYS A 393 14.23 40.25 1.62
N VAL A 394 13.21 40.20 0.78
CA VAL A 394 13.30 39.72 -0.60
C VAL A 394 12.72 40.76 -1.52
N ASN A 395 13.36 40.97 -2.66
CA ASN A 395 12.82 41.84 -3.70
C ASN A 395 12.24 40.94 -4.79
N ILE A 396 10.99 41.17 -5.13
CA ILE A 396 10.28 40.43 -6.17
C ILE A 396 10.08 41.38 -7.34
N LEU A 397 10.31 40.88 -8.55
CA LEU A 397 9.93 41.53 -9.80
C LEU A 397 8.60 40.89 -10.24
N PRO A 398 7.43 41.45 -9.87
CA PRO A 398 6.14 40.76 -10.01
C PRO A 398 5.80 40.43 -11.46
N GLU A 399 6.14 41.34 -12.38
CA GLU A 399 5.92 41.18 -13.80
C GLU A 399 6.75 40.02 -14.40
N LEU A 400 7.90 39.70 -13.79
CA LEU A 400 8.76 38.58 -14.20
C LEU A 400 8.48 37.30 -13.40
N GLY A 401 7.93 37.42 -12.20
CA GLY A 401 7.78 36.33 -11.24
C GLY A 401 9.12 35.82 -10.69
N ILE A 402 10.08 36.72 -10.45
CA ILE A 402 11.45 36.39 -10.03
C ILE A 402 11.78 37.06 -8.70
N GLU A 403 12.47 36.32 -7.83
CA GLU A 403 13.06 36.82 -6.58
C GLU A 403 14.51 37.21 -6.85
N VAL A 404 14.89 38.42 -6.44
CA VAL A 404 16.23 38.97 -6.62
C VAL A 404 16.79 39.44 -5.26
N GLU A 405 18.06 39.13 -5.02
CA GLU A 405 18.78 39.58 -3.82
C GLU A 405 19.51 40.90 -4.12
N GLY A 406 19.47 41.85 -3.18
CA GLY A 406 20.11 43.17 -3.32
C GLY A 406 19.29 44.31 -2.73
N ASP A 407 19.79 45.53 -2.86
CA ASP A 407 19.01 46.74 -2.67
C ASP A 407 18.78 47.36 -4.05
N PHE A 408 17.51 47.60 -4.36
CA PHE A 408 17.05 48.08 -5.66
C PHE A 408 16.10 49.26 -5.43
N ASP A 409 16.06 50.19 -6.37
CA ASP A 409 15.04 51.23 -6.39
C ASP A 409 13.64 50.65 -6.63
N LYS A 410 12.59 51.43 -6.35
CA LYS A 410 11.18 50.99 -6.53
C LYS A 410 10.86 50.58 -7.96
N GLU A 411 11.59 51.12 -8.92
CA GLU A 411 11.55 50.75 -10.31
C GLU A 411 12.97 50.60 -10.83
N VAL A 412 13.20 49.55 -11.61
CA VAL A 412 14.50 49.19 -12.15
C VAL A 412 14.36 48.86 -13.63
N ASP A 413 15.38 49.23 -14.40
CA ASP A 413 15.50 48.82 -15.79
C ASP A 413 16.03 47.38 -15.85
N VAL A 414 15.27 46.52 -16.52
CA VAL A 414 15.63 45.12 -16.74
C VAL A 414 15.77 44.86 -18.23
N GLU A 415 16.84 44.15 -18.59
CA GLU A 415 17.01 43.58 -19.91
C GLU A 415 16.88 42.05 -19.80
N VAL A 416 15.82 41.50 -20.38
CA VAL A 416 15.60 40.06 -20.44
C VAL A 416 16.06 39.56 -21.79
N ILE A 417 17.03 38.63 -21.79
CA ILE A 417 17.59 38.01 -22.99
C ILE A 417 17.23 36.52 -22.94
N LEU A 418 16.62 36.01 -24.02
CA LEU A 418 16.44 34.57 -24.18
C LEU A 418 17.80 33.94 -24.51
N SER A 419 18.31 33.11 -23.60
CA SER A 419 19.61 32.46 -23.75
C SER A 419 19.51 31.08 -24.41
N SER A 420 18.42 30.34 -24.16
CA SER A 420 18.19 29.03 -24.77
C SER A 420 16.68 28.73 -24.80
N ASP A 421 16.24 28.05 -25.85
CA ASP A 421 14.91 27.45 -25.98
C ASP A 421 15.10 26.06 -26.56
N ARG A 422 14.87 25.04 -25.75
CA ARG A 422 15.16 23.65 -26.12
C ARG A 422 14.04 22.73 -25.69
N GLU A 423 13.84 21.69 -26.47
CA GLU A 423 13.03 20.55 -26.08
C GLU A 423 13.93 19.47 -25.46
N GLU A 424 13.52 18.96 -24.30
CA GLU A 424 14.20 17.89 -23.60
C GLU A 424 13.23 16.72 -23.40
N LEU A 425 13.73 15.50 -23.60
CA LEU A 425 13.04 14.32 -23.11
C LEU A 425 13.31 14.15 -21.62
N ARG A 426 12.26 13.96 -20.84
CA ARG A 426 12.36 13.64 -19.42
C ARG A 426 11.77 12.29 -19.12
N SER A 427 12.50 11.53 -18.31
CA SER A 427 11.96 10.30 -17.76
C SER A 427 10.88 10.61 -16.71
N PRO A 428 9.78 9.84 -16.70
CA PRO A 428 8.80 9.89 -15.63
C PRO A 428 9.43 9.47 -14.30
N PRO A 429 8.84 9.86 -13.17
CA PRO A 429 9.40 9.55 -11.86
C PRO A 429 9.21 8.06 -11.52
N PRO A 430 10.03 7.51 -10.59
CA PRO A 430 9.90 6.11 -10.17
C PRO A 430 8.53 5.84 -9.53
N PRO A 431 8.11 4.56 -9.48
CA PRO A 431 6.88 4.17 -8.78
C PRO A 431 6.95 4.49 -7.29
N HIS A 432 5.80 4.49 -6.62
CA HIS A 432 5.73 4.87 -5.21
C HIS A 432 6.48 3.90 -4.31
N THR A 433 7.36 4.44 -3.48
CA THR A 433 7.74 3.90 -2.17
C THR A 433 6.80 4.48 -1.10
N THR A 434 6.86 4.00 0.15
CA THR A 434 5.97 4.49 1.23
C THR A 434 6.09 6.00 1.45
N ASP A 435 7.29 6.55 1.48
CA ASP A 435 7.53 7.99 1.64
C ASP A 435 6.99 8.83 0.47
N GLU A 436 7.21 8.39 -0.77
CA GLU A 436 6.70 9.10 -1.95
C GLU A 436 5.18 9.02 -2.03
N LEU A 437 4.57 7.90 -1.62
CA LEU A 437 3.11 7.77 -1.52
C LEU A 437 2.55 8.74 -0.48
N LEU A 438 3.13 8.78 0.73
CA LEU A 438 2.73 9.68 1.80
C LEU A 438 2.85 11.15 1.37
N ARG A 439 3.92 11.48 0.64
CA ARG A 439 4.16 12.81 0.08
C ARG A 439 3.09 13.21 -0.93
N ASP A 440 2.83 12.35 -1.90
CA ASP A 440 1.84 12.64 -2.93
C ASP A 440 0.41 12.66 -2.37
N ALA A 441 0.07 11.75 -1.46
CA ALA A 441 -1.24 11.73 -0.81
C ALA A 441 -1.50 13.03 -0.01
N SER A 442 -0.50 13.54 0.71
CA SER A 442 -0.61 14.83 1.39
C SER A 442 -0.71 16.01 0.42
N ARG A 443 0.14 16.04 -0.61
CA ARG A 443 0.20 17.14 -1.58
C ARG A 443 -1.07 17.22 -2.44
N ILE A 444 -1.51 16.08 -2.97
CA ILE A 444 -2.57 15.97 -3.97
C ILE A 444 -3.93 15.72 -3.30
N LEU A 445 -4.02 14.72 -2.43
CA LEU A 445 -5.29 14.28 -1.83
C LEU A 445 -5.59 14.93 -0.48
N LYS A 446 -4.65 15.69 0.09
CA LYS A 446 -4.76 16.36 1.40
C LYS A 446 -4.98 15.38 2.55
N LEU A 447 -4.44 14.17 2.44
CA LEU A 447 -4.54 13.14 3.46
C LEU A 447 -3.38 13.25 4.45
N SER A 448 -3.65 12.96 5.73
CA SER A 448 -2.60 12.77 6.73
C SER A 448 -1.81 11.49 6.48
N SER A 449 -0.64 11.36 7.11
CA SER A 449 0.19 10.16 6.97
C SER A 449 -0.51 8.92 7.53
N GLY A 450 -1.14 9.04 8.70
CA GLY A 450 -1.92 7.97 9.33
C GLY A 450 -3.12 7.52 8.49
N GLU A 451 -3.91 8.46 7.98
CA GLU A 451 -5.02 8.13 7.06
C GLU A 451 -4.52 7.44 5.79
N THR A 452 -3.43 7.93 5.21
CA THR A 452 -2.86 7.34 3.98
C THR A 452 -2.42 5.89 4.20
N MET A 453 -1.70 5.62 5.29
CA MET A 453 -1.27 4.26 5.63
C MET A 453 -2.44 3.33 5.88
N LYS A 454 -3.48 3.79 6.58
CA LYS A 454 -4.71 3.01 6.79
C LYS A 454 -5.40 2.65 5.47
N LEU A 455 -5.59 3.64 4.59
CA LEU A 455 -6.21 3.41 3.28
C LEU A 455 -5.37 2.47 2.40
N ALA A 456 -4.04 2.60 2.45
CA ALA A 456 -3.14 1.73 1.70
C ALA A 456 -3.16 0.29 2.25
N GLN A 457 -3.23 0.12 3.56
CA GLN A 457 -3.43 -1.19 4.20
C GLN A 457 -4.74 -1.82 3.73
N ASP A 458 -5.86 -1.08 3.79
CA ASP A 458 -7.16 -1.56 3.33
C ASP A 458 -7.12 -1.96 1.83
N LEU A 459 -6.45 -1.19 0.97
CA LEU A 459 -6.27 -1.53 -0.46
C LEU A 459 -5.44 -2.81 -0.65
N PHE A 460 -4.36 -2.98 0.11
CA PHE A 460 -3.49 -4.15 0.05
C PHE A 460 -4.21 -5.42 0.56
N GLU A 461 -4.91 -5.34 1.69
CA GLU A 461 -5.69 -6.45 2.24
C GLU A 461 -6.82 -6.90 1.32
N ASN A 462 -7.35 -5.97 0.51
CA ASN A 462 -8.33 -6.23 -0.54
C ASN A 462 -7.71 -6.72 -1.87
N GLY A 463 -6.40 -6.92 -1.93
CA GLY A 463 -5.70 -7.43 -3.12
C GLY A 463 -5.64 -6.45 -4.29
N LEU A 464 -5.78 -5.15 -4.03
CA LEU A 464 -5.82 -4.12 -5.08
C LEU A 464 -4.44 -3.50 -5.37
N ILE A 465 -3.55 -3.50 -4.38
CA ILE A 465 -2.17 -3.03 -4.52
C ILE A 465 -1.18 -4.02 -3.91
N THR A 466 0.10 -3.89 -4.24
CA THR A 466 1.21 -4.57 -3.55
C THR A 466 1.41 -4.03 -2.13
N TYR A 467 2.26 -4.70 -1.36
CA TYR A 467 2.56 -4.32 0.02
C TYR A 467 3.00 -2.86 0.14
N HIS A 468 2.35 -2.13 1.06
CA HIS A 468 2.40 -0.66 1.13
C HIS A 468 3.51 -0.11 2.03
N ARG A 469 4.20 -0.97 2.80
CA ARG A 469 5.35 -0.62 3.65
C ARG A 469 6.65 -1.07 2.99
N THR A 470 7.13 -0.28 2.05
CA THR A 470 8.29 -0.58 1.20
C THR A 470 9.13 0.67 0.95
N ASP A 471 10.44 0.53 1.04
CA ASP A 471 11.44 1.53 0.66
C ASP A 471 11.99 1.30 -0.76
N SER A 472 11.67 0.16 -1.36
CA SER A 472 12.10 -0.26 -2.69
C SER A 472 11.21 0.33 -3.79
N ASN A 473 11.83 0.86 -4.85
CA ASN A 473 11.15 1.25 -6.08
C ASN A 473 11.21 0.18 -7.18
N ARG A 474 11.74 -1.02 -6.87
CA ARG A 474 11.87 -2.14 -7.81
C ARG A 474 10.50 -2.61 -8.32
N VAL A 475 10.45 -2.98 -9.59
CA VAL A 475 9.28 -3.52 -10.28
C VAL A 475 9.57 -4.95 -10.74
N SER A 476 8.70 -5.89 -10.36
CA SER A 476 8.79 -7.29 -10.78
C SER A 476 8.39 -7.50 -12.24
N ASP A 477 8.71 -8.66 -12.82
CA ASP A 477 8.26 -9.01 -14.16
C ASP A 477 6.73 -9.07 -14.28
N VAL A 478 6.03 -9.37 -13.18
CA VAL A 478 4.56 -9.25 -13.10
C VAL A 478 4.14 -7.80 -13.28
N GLY A 479 4.75 -6.88 -12.52
CA GLY A 479 4.46 -5.46 -12.62
C GLY A 479 4.68 -4.92 -14.03
N LEU A 480 5.77 -5.33 -14.69
CA LEU A 480 6.06 -4.97 -16.08
C LEU A 480 4.96 -5.44 -17.04
N ARG A 481 4.45 -6.66 -16.87
CA ARG A 481 3.33 -7.18 -17.70
C ARG A 481 2.05 -6.38 -17.49
N ILE A 482 1.70 -6.07 -16.24
CA ILE A 482 0.54 -5.24 -15.90
C ILE A 482 0.62 -3.86 -16.57
N ALA A 483 1.79 -3.23 -16.51
CA ALA A 483 1.99 -1.93 -17.16
C ALA A 483 1.92 -2.03 -18.69
N LYS A 484 2.51 -3.09 -19.27
CA LYS A 484 2.46 -3.34 -20.72
C LYS A 484 1.03 -3.53 -21.22
N GLU A 485 0.21 -4.28 -20.48
CA GLU A 485 -1.20 -4.51 -20.80
C GLU A 485 -1.99 -3.19 -20.88
N TYR A 486 -1.77 -2.26 -19.93
CA TYR A 486 -2.49 -0.98 -19.92
C TYR A 486 -1.93 0.05 -20.92
N LEU A 487 -0.61 0.14 -21.04
CA LEU A 487 0.04 1.19 -21.83
C LEU A 487 0.11 0.85 -23.31
N GLY A 488 0.14 -0.44 -23.68
CA GLY A 488 0.30 -0.86 -25.07
C GLY A 488 1.59 -0.31 -25.67
N ASP A 489 1.48 0.43 -26.77
CA ASP A 489 2.64 0.98 -27.49
C ASP A 489 3.45 1.99 -26.66
N ASP A 490 2.81 2.70 -25.73
CA ASP A 490 3.48 3.67 -24.86
C ASP A 490 4.29 3.02 -23.73
N PHE A 491 4.26 1.69 -23.61
CA PHE A 491 5.04 0.97 -22.61
C PHE A 491 6.54 1.11 -22.87
N ARG A 492 7.28 1.46 -21.82
CA ARG A 492 8.74 1.37 -21.73
C ARG A 492 9.09 0.73 -20.39
N GLY A 493 9.42 -0.56 -20.44
CA GLY A 493 9.74 -1.34 -19.24
C GLY A 493 10.96 -0.77 -18.51
N ARG A 494 10.77 -0.40 -17.25
CA ARG A 494 11.81 0.04 -16.33
C ARG A 494 11.68 -0.78 -15.07
N ARG A 495 12.68 -1.62 -14.78
CA ARG A 495 12.71 -2.38 -13.51
C ARG A 495 12.84 -1.47 -12.30
N TRP A 496 13.48 -0.31 -12.47
CA TRP A 496 13.86 0.60 -11.38
C TRP A 496 14.76 -0.10 -10.33
N GLY A 497 15.53 0.69 -9.58
CA GLY A 497 16.52 0.18 -8.62
C GLY A 497 17.97 0.30 -9.14
N THR A 498 18.75 1.17 -8.50
CA THR A 498 20.20 1.29 -8.64
C THR A 498 20.80 1.52 -7.25
N GLY A 499 21.47 0.50 -6.69
CA GLY A 499 22.30 0.61 -5.48
C GLY A 499 21.88 -0.25 -4.27
N ALA A 500 22.85 -1.04 -3.78
CA ALA A 500 22.90 -1.85 -2.54
C ALA A 500 21.59 -2.49 -2.04
N GLY A 501 21.27 -3.66 -2.59
CA GLY A 501 20.25 -4.56 -2.07
C GLY A 501 19.37 -5.11 -3.17
N GLU A 502 19.62 -6.36 -3.58
CA GLU A 502 18.62 -7.22 -4.18
C GLU A 502 17.52 -7.50 -3.13
N GLY A 503 16.76 -6.47 -2.77
CA GLY A 503 15.68 -6.60 -1.81
C GLY A 503 14.53 -7.41 -2.41
N ALA A 504 13.98 -8.34 -1.63
CA ALA A 504 12.78 -9.09 -1.98
C ALA A 504 11.54 -8.16 -2.19
N HIS A 505 11.58 -6.94 -1.66
CA HIS A 505 10.48 -5.99 -1.69
C HIS A 505 10.30 -5.29 -3.04
N GLU A 506 9.03 -5.17 -3.43
CA GLU A 506 8.57 -4.45 -4.62
C GLU A 506 8.05 -3.06 -4.25
N CYS A 507 7.98 -2.16 -5.23
CA CYS A 507 7.29 -0.87 -5.10
C CYS A 507 5.78 -1.03 -4.85
N ILE A 508 5.13 0.06 -4.45
CA ILE A 508 3.67 0.15 -4.33
C ILE A 508 3.06 0.36 -5.72
N ARG A 509 2.31 -0.63 -6.21
CA ARG A 509 1.68 -0.65 -7.53
C ARG A 509 0.32 -1.36 -7.51
N PRO A 510 -0.56 -1.15 -8.50
CA PRO A 510 -1.76 -1.96 -8.66
C PRO A 510 -1.43 -3.45 -8.95
N THR A 511 -2.35 -4.34 -8.59
CA THR A 511 -2.26 -5.79 -8.87
C THR A 511 -2.82 -6.18 -10.23
N ARG A 512 -3.60 -5.30 -10.87
CA ARG A 512 -4.19 -5.49 -12.21
C ARG A 512 -4.12 -4.22 -13.04
N ALA A 513 -4.24 -4.36 -14.36
CA ALA A 513 -4.23 -3.26 -15.33
C ALA A 513 -5.54 -2.44 -15.34
N TRP A 514 -6.15 -2.24 -14.17
CA TRP A 514 -7.45 -1.55 -14.02
C TRP A 514 -7.26 -0.16 -13.45
N ASP A 515 -7.55 0.88 -14.24
CA ASP A 515 -7.62 2.23 -13.69
C ASP A 515 -8.80 2.37 -12.70
N ARG A 516 -8.92 3.55 -12.08
CA ARG A 516 -9.95 3.78 -11.04
C ARG A 516 -11.38 3.46 -11.51
N TYR A 517 -11.68 3.69 -12.78
CA TYR A 517 -13.05 3.59 -13.30
C TYR A 517 -13.34 2.15 -13.70
N MET A 518 -12.35 1.46 -14.27
CA MET A 518 -12.41 0.02 -14.48
C MET A 518 -12.56 -0.71 -13.14
N LEU A 519 -11.79 -0.33 -12.11
CA LEU A 519 -11.93 -0.88 -10.77
C LEU A 519 -13.35 -0.67 -10.21
N GLN A 520 -13.89 0.55 -10.31
CA GLN A 520 -15.27 0.84 -9.90
C GLN A 520 -16.29 -0.02 -10.66
N ARG A 521 -16.10 -0.20 -11.97
CA ARG A 521 -16.94 -1.05 -12.81
C ARG A 521 -16.91 -2.50 -12.34
N MET A 522 -15.72 -3.05 -12.07
CA MET A 522 -15.55 -4.43 -11.57
C MET A 522 -16.20 -4.65 -10.19
N ILE A 523 -16.25 -3.61 -9.36
CA ILE A 523 -17.00 -3.64 -8.08
C ILE A 523 -18.51 -3.64 -8.34
N TYR A 524 -19.02 -2.78 -9.22
CA TYR A 524 -20.45 -2.70 -9.53
C TYR A 524 -20.99 -3.97 -10.23
N GLU A 525 -20.20 -4.55 -11.14
CA GLU A 525 -20.49 -5.84 -11.79
C GLU A 525 -20.33 -7.03 -10.83
N ARG A 526 -19.81 -6.82 -9.62
CA ARG A 526 -19.48 -7.88 -8.65
C ARG A 526 -18.52 -8.92 -9.23
N VAL A 527 -17.59 -8.50 -10.09
CA VAL A 527 -16.44 -9.31 -10.51
C VAL A 527 -15.51 -9.47 -9.33
N ILE A 528 -15.27 -8.37 -8.61
CA ILE A 528 -14.64 -8.35 -7.30
C ILE A 528 -15.62 -7.81 -6.26
N SER A 529 -15.37 -8.08 -4.98
CA SER A 529 -16.21 -7.60 -3.88
C SER A 529 -15.34 -7.20 -2.69
N PRO A 530 -14.55 -6.12 -2.84
CA PRO A 530 -13.68 -5.65 -1.78
C PRO A 530 -14.50 -5.02 -0.65
N GLU A 531 -13.94 -5.03 0.55
CA GLU A 531 -14.57 -4.59 1.79
C GLU A 531 -14.16 -3.17 2.14
N ASN A 532 -15.11 -2.39 2.67
CA ASN A 532 -14.88 -1.05 3.21
C ASN A 532 -14.22 -0.05 2.24
N ILE A 533 -14.31 -0.27 0.93
CA ILE A 533 -13.77 0.64 -0.07
C ILE A 533 -14.64 1.90 -0.17
N THR A 534 -13.99 3.05 0.08
CA THR A 534 -14.62 4.38 0.05
C THR A 534 -14.08 5.23 -1.11
N LYS A 535 -14.65 6.43 -1.31
CA LYS A 535 -14.13 7.39 -2.30
C LYS A 535 -12.65 7.77 -2.05
N LYS A 536 -12.21 7.84 -0.79
CA LYS A 536 -10.82 8.11 -0.43
C LYS A 536 -9.89 6.97 -0.88
N HIS A 537 -10.32 5.71 -0.71
CA HIS A 537 -9.58 4.54 -1.21
C HIS A 537 -9.41 4.59 -2.73
N LEU A 538 -10.50 4.85 -3.47
CA LEU A 538 -10.44 4.96 -4.93
C LEU A 538 -9.55 6.12 -5.40
N ALA A 539 -9.50 7.23 -4.66
CA ALA A 539 -8.62 8.35 -4.97
C ALA A 539 -7.13 8.01 -4.70
N LEU A 540 -6.83 7.31 -3.61
CA LEU A 540 -5.48 6.84 -3.31
C LEU A 540 -5.03 5.78 -4.33
N TYR A 541 -5.92 4.84 -4.69
CA TYR A 541 -5.68 3.86 -5.73
C TYR A 541 -5.39 4.53 -7.08
N ASP A 542 -6.18 5.54 -7.48
CA ASP A 542 -5.95 6.31 -8.72
C ASP A 542 -4.57 6.97 -8.74
N LEU A 543 -4.14 7.52 -7.60
CA LEU A 543 -2.82 8.12 -7.46
C LEU A 543 -1.69 7.08 -7.62
N ILE A 544 -1.81 5.93 -6.96
CA ILE A 544 -0.85 4.80 -7.07
C ILE A 544 -0.80 4.30 -8.52
N PHE A 545 -1.98 4.06 -9.11
CA PHE A 545 -2.11 3.57 -10.48
C PHE A 545 -1.45 4.51 -11.48
N LYS A 546 -1.78 5.80 -11.43
CA LYS A 546 -1.22 6.80 -12.34
C LYS A 546 0.29 6.96 -12.21
N ARG A 547 0.82 7.00 -10.98
CA ARG A 547 2.27 7.07 -10.75
C ARG A 547 2.98 5.83 -11.29
N PHE A 548 2.43 4.64 -11.03
CA PHE A 548 3.00 3.39 -11.52
C PHE A 548 2.99 3.32 -13.06
N MET A 549 1.85 3.60 -13.70
CA MET A 549 1.75 3.60 -15.16
C MET A 549 2.65 4.67 -15.79
N ALA A 550 2.73 5.87 -15.22
CA ALA A 550 3.68 6.88 -15.67
C ALA A 550 5.13 6.37 -15.59
N SER A 551 5.53 5.72 -14.49
CA SER A 551 6.89 5.19 -14.33
C SER A 551 7.30 4.13 -15.37
N GLN A 552 6.32 3.50 -16.04
CA GLN A 552 6.50 2.48 -17.07
C GLN A 552 6.13 2.99 -18.47
N CYS A 553 5.87 4.28 -18.62
CA CYS A 553 5.52 4.92 -19.90
C CYS A 553 6.77 5.49 -20.58
N ARG A 554 6.75 5.70 -21.90
CA ARG A 554 7.81 6.40 -22.63
C ARG A 554 8.13 7.77 -22.00
N ASP A 555 9.32 8.29 -22.28
CA ASP A 555 9.72 9.62 -21.82
C ASP A 555 8.76 10.68 -22.39
N PHE A 556 8.58 11.77 -21.68
CA PHE A 556 7.71 12.87 -22.09
C PHE A 556 8.56 14.09 -22.46
N THR A 557 8.05 14.92 -23.38
CA THR A 557 8.78 16.10 -23.85
C THR A 557 8.46 17.29 -22.97
N VAL A 558 9.48 18.06 -22.61
CA VAL A 558 9.33 19.37 -21.98
C VAL A 558 10.04 20.43 -22.82
N ARG A 559 9.42 21.61 -22.95
CA ARG A 559 10.07 22.78 -23.52
C ARG A 559 10.63 23.64 -22.40
N VAL A 560 11.94 23.80 -22.40
CA VAL A 560 12.70 24.53 -21.39
C VAL A 560 13.26 25.80 -22.00
N LYS A 561 12.88 26.94 -21.42
CA LYS A 561 13.44 28.25 -21.77
C LYS A 561 14.34 28.76 -20.65
N SER A 562 15.54 29.18 -21.03
CA SER A 562 16.55 29.76 -20.14
C SER A 562 16.66 31.26 -20.45
N TYR A 563 16.48 32.09 -19.44
CA TYR A 563 16.55 33.55 -19.56
C TYR A 563 17.76 34.08 -18.81
N LEU A 564 18.47 35.03 -19.42
CA LEU A 564 19.46 35.87 -18.78
C LEU A 564 18.81 37.23 -18.51
N ILE A 565 18.63 37.56 -17.24
CA ILE A 565 18.04 38.82 -16.80
C ILE A 565 19.16 39.70 -16.28
N LYS A 566 19.33 40.86 -16.92
CA LYS A 566 20.28 41.89 -16.49
C LYS A 566 19.53 42.98 -15.74
N ILE A 567 19.97 43.26 -14.52
CA ILE A 567 19.38 44.25 -13.61
C ILE A 567 20.50 44.94 -12.84
N ASP A 568 20.62 46.27 -12.92
CA ASP A 568 21.63 47.08 -12.22
C ASP A 568 23.05 46.47 -12.25
N GLY A 569 23.50 46.05 -13.43
CA GLY A 569 24.84 45.45 -13.64
C GLY A 569 24.99 44.01 -13.15
N ARG A 570 23.94 43.38 -12.63
CA ARG A 570 23.90 41.96 -12.20
C ARG A 570 23.27 41.09 -13.28
N GLU A 571 23.75 39.86 -13.39
CA GLU A 571 23.20 38.86 -14.30
C GLU A 571 22.56 37.71 -13.52
N ILE A 572 21.29 37.43 -13.80
CA ILE A 572 20.52 36.36 -13.16
C ILE A 572 20.08 35.37 -14.24
N LYS A 573 20.33 34.09 -13.99
CA LYS A 573 19.87 33.00 -14.86
C LYS A 573 18.62 32.37 -14.28
N ASP A 574 17.54 32.31 -15.07
CA ASP A 574 16.29 31.65 -14.69
C ASP A 574 15.88 30.63 -15.76
N GLU A 575 15.64 29.39 -15.34
CA GLU A 575 15.22 28.30 -16.22
C GLU A 575 13.79 27.88 -15.92
N ARG A 576 12.95 27.80 -16.96
CA ARG A 576 11.52 27.51 -16.84
C ARG A 576 11.08 26.41 -17.80
N ILE A 577 10.29 25.47 -17.27
CA ILE A 577 9.48 24.59 -18.10
C ILE A 577 8.23 25.38 -18.50
N VAL A 578 8.08 25.65 -19.80
CA VAL A 578 6.97 26.47 -20.33
C VAL A 578 5.88 25.62 -20.97
N ALA A 579 6.21 24.40 -21.37
CA ALA A 579 5.26 23.39 -21.85
C ALA A 579 5.76 21.98 -21.52
N ALA A 580 4.83 21.05 -21.36
CA ALA A 580 5.10 19.62 -21.22
C ALA A 580 4.01 18.83 -21.93
N SER A 581 4.38 17.78 -22.66
CA SER A 581 3.46 16.93 -23.41
C SER A 581 3.92 15.47 -23.41
N GLY A 582 2.96 14.55 -23.49
CA GLY A 582 3.20 13.12 -23.57
C GLY A 582 2.42 12.34 -22.51
N ARG A 583 2.09 11.08 -22.83
CA ARG A 583 1.19 10.25 -22.01
C ARG A 583 1.66 10.08 -20.57
N ALA A 584 2.96 10.01 -20.32
CA ALA A 584 3.50 9.92 -18.96
C ALA A 584 3.15 11.16 -18.11
N PHE A 585 3.20 12.35 -18.71
CA PHE A 585 2.83 13.61 -18.06
C PHE A 585 1.31 13.73 -17.87
N ASP A 586 0.52 13.24 -18.83
CA ASP A 586 -0.95 13.22 -18.72
C ASP A 586 -1.43 12.30 -17.60
N LEU A 587 -0.79 11.13 -17.45
CA LEU A 587 -1.03 10.22 -16.34
C LEU A 587 -0.62 10.85 -15.01
N TYR A 588 0.57 11.46 -14.94
CA TYR A 588 1.11 12.02 -13.71
C TYR A 588 1.90 13.31 -13.96
N ARG A 589 1.32 14.44 -13.58
CA ARG A 589 1.89 15.79 -13.77
C ARG A 589 3.04 16.06 -12.79
N ASN A 590 4.24 15.61 -13.13
CA ASN A 590 5.47 15.80 -12.33
C ASN A 590 6.27 17.07 -12.67
N ALA A 591 5.87 17.85 -13.68
CA ALA A 591 6.51 19.11 -14.07
C ALA A 591 5.63 20.33 -13.73
N HIS A 592 6.25 21.39 -13.20
CA HIS A 592 5.57 22.66 -12.93
C HIS A 592 5.73 23.59 -14.13
N ILE A 593 4.62 23.83 -14.82
CA ILE A 593 4.58 24.75 -15.96
C ILE A 593 4.56 26.20 -15.45
N LYS A 594 5.57 26.99 -15.82
CA LYS A 594 5.66 28.42 -15.53
C LYS A 594 5.33 29.23 -16.78
N ARG A 595 4.90 30.47 -16.58
CA ARG A 595 4.71 31.43 -17.69
C ARG A 595 6.07 31.86 -18.25
N GLU A 596 6.09 32.10 -19.56
CA GLU A 596 7.22 32.74 -20.24
C GLU A 596 7.46 34.15 -19.72
N ILE A 597 8.70 34.62 -19.86
CA ILE A 597 9.08 36.00 -19.58
C ILE A 597 9.17 36.76 -20.90
N PRO A 598 8.54 37.93 -21.05
CA PRO A 598 8.73 38.79 -22.22
C PRO A 598 10.21 39.16 -22.42
N VAL A 599 10.71 39.00 -23.64
CA VAL A 599 12.10 39.36 -24.00
C VAL A 599 12.15 40.84 -24.37
N GLY A 600 13.20 41.53 -23.94
CA GLY A 600 13.43 42.93 -24.26
C GLY A 600 13.86 43.76 -23.05
N LYS A 601 13.93 45.07 -23.27
CA LYS A 601 14.21 46.07 -22.24
C LYS A 601 12.92 46.73 -21.80
N TYR A 602 12.66 46.73 -20.51
CA TYR A 602 11.53 47.46 -19.94
C TYR A 602 11.79 47.80 -18.48
N ARG A 603 11.06 48.80 -18.01
CA ARG A 603 11.09 49.21 -16.62
C ARG A 603 10.09 48.37 -15.85
N THR A 604 10.53 47.73 -14.77
CA THR A 604 9.69 46.87 -13.94
C THR A 604 9.66 47.39 -12.51
N ARG A 605 8.58 47.10 -11.79
CA ARG A 605 8.48 47.45 -10.37
C ARG A 605 9.21 46.43 -9.51
N VAL A 606 9.81 46.93 -8.45
CA VAL A 606 10.40 46.10 -7.40
C VAL A 606 9.48 46.14 -6.19
N GLU A 607 8.94 44.98 -5.83
CA GLU A 607 8.20 44.80 -4.60
C GLU A 607 9.11 44.19 -3.54
N THR A 608 9.54 45.02 -2.58
CA THR A 608 10.19 44.52 -1.37
C THR A 608 9.14 43.87 -0.47
N ARG A 609 9.33 42.58 -0.17
CA ARG A 609 8.51 41.83 0.78
C ARG A 609 9.37 41.24 1.89
N PHE A 610 8.80 41.16 3.09
CA PHE A 610 9.41 40.44 4.20
C PHE A 610 8.83 39.04 4.29
N VAL A 611 9.52 38.08 3.69
CA VAL A 611 9.10 36.67 3.69
C VAL A 611 9.77 35.90 4.84
N PRO A 612 9.17 34.79 5.30
CA PRO A 612 9.83 33.89 6.25
C PRO A 612 11.15 33.34 5.67
N GLU A 613 12.17 33.11 6.51
CA GLU A 613 13.41 32.42 6.08
C GLU A 613 13.16 30.97 5.63
N GLY A 614 12.08 30.36 6.14
CA GLY A 614 11.62 29.04 5.72
C GLY A 614 10.15 28.83 6.05
N TYR A 615 9.49 27.94 5.32
CA TYR A 615 8.11 27.54 5.63
C TYR A 615 8.12 26.33 6.59
N PRO A 616 7.15 26.23 7.51
CA PRO A 616 7.08 25.07 8.40
C PRO A 616 6.88 23.79 7.60
N TYR A 617 7.24 22.65 8.19
CA TYR A 617 7.07 21.36 7.53
C TYR A 617 5.61 20.92 7.52
N THR A 618 5.20 20.25 6.46
CA THR A 618 4.02 19.38 6.48
C THR A 618 4.39 18.00 7.02
N GLN A 619 3.40 17.15 7.33
CA GLN A 619 3.67 15.75 7.69
C GLN A 619 4.52 15.02 6.63
N ALA A 620 4.23 15.27 5.35
CA ALA A 620 4.97 14.69 4.23
C ALA A 620 6.44 15.16 4.17
N ASP A 621 6.70 16.44 4.46
CA ASP A 621 8.07 16.95 4.49
C ASP A 621 8.88 16.28 5.61
N VAL A 622 8.25 16.06 6.77
CA VAL A 622 8.90 15.35 7.88
C VAL A 622 9.20 13.90 7.51
N VAL A 623 8.25 13.17 6.90
CA VAL A 623 8.48 11.78 6.46
C VAL A 623 9.60 11.69 5.42
N ARG A 624 9.65 12.64 4.48
CA ARG A 624 10.75 12.71 3.50
C ARG A 624 12.09 12.93 4.22
N LEU A 625 12.14 13.89 5.14
CA LEU A 625 13.35 14.20 5.91
C LEU A 625 13.81 13.02 6.76
N MET A 626 12.86 12.29 7.36
CA MET A 626 13.11 11.03 8.07
C MET A 626 13.82 10.02 7.18
N LYS A 627 13.32 9.78 5.95
CA LYS A 627 13.99 8.87 5.00
C LYS A 627 15.35 9.39 4.56
N GLU A 628 15.45 10.65 4.13
CA GLU A 628 16.71 11.26 3.65
C GLU A 628 17.81 11.21 4.72
N ARG A 629 17.43 11.35 5.99
CA ARG A 629 18.35 11.29 7.13
C ARG A 629 18.45 9.89 7.75
N GLY A 630 17.87 8.86 7.15
CA GLY A 630 17.97 7.48 7.64
C GLY A 630 17.34 7.24 9.02
N LEU A 631 16.34 8.03 9.40
CA LEU A 631 15.61 7.93 10.66
C LEU A 631 14.23 7.31 10.44
N GLY A 632 13.98 6.16 11.05
CA GLY A 632 12.72 5.43 10.93
C GLY A 632 12.71 4.48 9.72
N ARG A 633 11.56 3.83 9.55
CA ARG A 633 11.27 2.84 8.49
C ARG A 633 9.83 3.03 8.00
N PRO A 634 9.45 2.50 6.83
CA PRO A 634 8.08 2.53 6.31
C PRO A 634 6.99 2.17 7.33
N SER A 635 7.26 1.20 8.22
CA SER A 635 6.34 0.78 9.30
C SER A 635 6.17 1.79 10.44
N THR A 636 7.01 2.83 10.53
CA THR A 636 7.07 3.73 11.70
C THR A 636 6.90 5.21 11.40
N TYR A 637 6.99 5.64 10.14
CA TYR A 637 6.88 7.06 9.79
C TYR A 637 5.59 7.71 10.30
N ALA A 638 4.44 7.10 10.02
CA ALA A 638 3.15 7.62 10.48
C ALA A 638 3.02 7.56 12.01
N THR A 639 3.39 6.43 12.63
CA THR A 639 3.28 6.22 14.08
C THR A 639 4.12 7.21 14.88
N ILE A 640 5.29 7.61 14.39
CA ILE A 640 6.14 8.61 15.05
C ILE A 640 5.45 9.98 15.06
N LEU A 641 4.89 10.41 13.92
CA LEU A 641 4.13 11.66 13.84
C LEU A 641 2.88 11.63 14.71
N GLU A 642 2.11 10.54 14.69
CA GLU A 642 0.91 10.35 15.52
C GLU A 642 1.24 10.49 17.00
N LYS A 643 2.33 9.87 17.48
CA LYS A 643 2.77 10.00 18.87
C LYS A 643 3.07 11.46 19.24
N LEU A 644 3.71 12.24 18.37
CA LEU A 644 3.97 13.66 18.64
C LEU A 644 2.67 14.47 18.80
N PHE A 645 1.64 14.16 18.00
CA PHE A 645 0.30 14.76 18.15
C PHE A 645 -0.40 14.31 19.43
N GLU A 646 -0.44 13.01 19.70
CA GLU A 646 -1.08 12.45 20.90
C GLU A 646 -0.51 13.02 22.20
N ARG A 647 0.82 13.21 22.24
CA ARG A 647 1.52 13.78 23.39
C ARG A 647 1.44 15.31 23.47
N LYS A 648 0.75 15.93 22.51
CA LYS A 648 0.57 17.39 22.40
C LYS A 648 1.91 18.13 22.31
N TYR A 649 2.91 17.52 21.66
CA TYR A 649 4.20 18.17 21.39
C TYR A 649 4.13 19.04 20.15
N ILE A 650 3.30 18.65 19.19
CA ILE A 650 3.03 19.39 17.98
C ILE A 650 1.52 19.56 17.78
N TYR A 651 1.17 20.51 16.93
CA TYR A 651 -0.17 20.69 16.41
C TYR A 651 -0.09 21.08 14.93
N GLU A 652 -1.18 20.85 14.21
CA GLU A 652 -1.27 21.14 12.78
C GLU A 652 -2.17 22.35 12.56
N ARG A 653 -1.71 23.31 11.76
CA ARG A 653 -2.50 24.46 11.32
C ARG A 653 -2.23 24.72 9.85
N ASN A 654 -3.29 24.76 9.04
CA ASN A 654 -3.18 24.91 7.58
C ASN A 654 -2.23 23.87 6.93
N ARG A 655 -2.22 22.63 7.45
CA ARG A 655 -1.33 21.52 7.06
C ARG A 655 0.14 21.66 7.44
N PHE A 656 0.49 22.76 8.09
CA PHE A 656 1.82 23.00 8.62
C PHE A 656 1.91 22.56 10.08
N LEU A 657 3.01 21.92 10.42
CA LEU A 657 3.33 21.46 11.76
C LEU A 657 4.01 22.57 12.54
N PHE A 658 3.54 22.77 13.76
CA PHE A 658 4.08 23.72 14.72
C PHE A 658 4.29 23.01 16.05
N SER A 659 5.28 23.45 16.81
CA SER A 659 5.57 22.91 18.13
C SER A 659 4.80 23.66 19.23
N THR A 660 4.37 22.93 20.26
CA THR A 660 3.75 23.54 21.45
C THR A 660 4.83 24.02 22.42
N SER A 661 4.45 24.88 23.38
CA SER A 661 5.35 25.28 24.47
C SER A 661 5.84 24.06 25.28
N LEU A 662 5.01 23.02 25.41
CA LEU A 662 5.41 21.76 26.03
C LEU A 662 6.45 21.04 25.17
N GLY A 663 6.20 20.89 23.86
CA GLY A 663 7.13 20.24 22.93
C GLY A 663 8.50 20.91 22.93
N LYS A 664 8.56 22.25 22.90
CA LYS A 664 9.83 23.01 22.98
C LYS A 664 10.60 22.72 24.26
N ARG A 665 9.92 22.73 25.41
CA ARG A 665 10.55 22.46 26.71
C ARG A 665 11.03 21.01 26.83
N VAL A 666 10.24 20.04 26.33
CA VAL A 666 10.61 18.62 26.30
C VAL A 666 11.84 18.42 25.42
N ASN A 667 11.82 18.94 24.19
CA ASN A 667 12.94 18.83 23.26
C ASN A 667 14.22 19.46 23.83
N HIS A 668 14.12 20.64 24.43
CA HIS A 668 15.27 21.29 25.08
C HIS A 668 15.81 20.46 26.25
N TYR A 669 14.95 19.93 27.12
CA TYR A 669 15.39 19.11 28.24
C TYR A 669 16.11 17.84 27.80
N LEU A 670 15.57 17.12 26.80
CA LEU A 670 16.18 15.89 26.29
C LEU A 670 17.51 16.15 25.59
N ASN A 671 17.58 17.17 24.72
CA ASN A 671 18.83 17.48 24.02
C ASN A 671 19.92 18.02 24.96
N SER A 672 19.57 18.77 26.00
CA SER A 672 20.58 19.34 26.92
C SER A 672 21.14 18.34 27.92
N ARG A 673 20.46 17.22 28.18
CA ARG A 673 20.87 16.24 29.22
C ARG A 673 21.08 14.82 28.74
N TYR A 674 20.46 14.45 27.63
CA TYR A 674 20.43 13.08 27.12
C TYR A 674 20.68 13.05 25.60
N SER A 675 21.42 14.01 25.05
CA SER A 675 21.75 14.13 23.62
C SER A 675 22.25 12.82 23.02
N ASP A 676 23.07 12.10 23.78
CA ASP A 676 23.74 10.89 23.33
C ASP A 676 22.74 9.74 23.05
N PHE A 677 21.55 9.79 23.65
CA PHE A 677 20.47 8.81 23.46
C PHE A 677 19.43 9.24 22.43
N VAL A 678 19.35 10.53 22.12
CA VAL A 678 18.30 11.11 21.28
C VAL A 678 18.83 11.79 20.03
N SER A 679 20.13 11.68 19.73
CA SER A 679 20.72 12.25 18.53
C SER A 679 20.39 11.47 17.25
N GLU A 680 20.46 12.14 16.12
CA GLU A 680 20.29 11.52 14.80
C GLU A 680 21.36 10.47 14.54
N ASP A 681 22.61 10.78 14.89
CA ASP A 681 23.76 9.88 14.67
C ASP A 681 23.64 8.60 15.47
N ARG A 682 23.27 8.68 16.75
CA ARG A 682 22.99 7.50 17.59
C ARG A 682 21.88 6.67 16.99
N THR A 683 20.77 7.32 16.60
CA THR A 683 19.60 6.62 16.04
C THR A 683 19.93 5.89 14.74
N ARG A 684 20.75 6.48 13.87
CA ARG A 684 21.25 5.84 12.65
C ARG A 684 22.19 4.67 12.95
N ALA A 685 23.12 4.83 13.89
CA ALA A 685 24.04 3.78 14.28
C ALA A 685 23.29 2.54 14.78
N LEU A 686 22.26 2.73 15.60
CA LEU A 686 21.41 1.65 16.09
C LEU A 686 20.61 0.97 14.96
N TYR A 687 20.08 1.75 14.01
CA TYR A 687 19.41 1.15 12.84
C TYR A 687 20.35 0.29 12.00
N ARG A 688 21.59 0.73 11.78
CA ARG A 688 22.60 -0.09 11.07
C ARG A 688 22.88 -1.40 11.80
N LYS A 689 23.00 -1.38 13.13
CA LYS A 689 23.16 -2.60 13.93
C LYS A 689 21.96 -3.54 13.77
N ILE A 690 20.73 -3.01 13.77
CA ILE A 690 19.53 -3.81 13.53
C ILE A 690 19.54 -4.43 12.13
N ASP A 691 19.94 -3.66 11.11
CA ASP A 691 20.06 -4.17 9.73
C ASP A 691 21.16 -5.26 9.65
N GLU A 692 22.30 -5.07 10.31
CA GLU A 692 23.37 -6.08 10.40
C GLU A 692 22.92 -7.35 11.12
N ILE A 693 22.06 -7.26 12.14
CA ILE A 693 21.45 -8.42 12.83
C ILE A 693 20.48 -9.14 11.87
N GLU A 694 19.68 -8.39 11.11
CA GLU A 694 18.75 -8.94 10.12
C GLU A 694 19.50 -9.70 9.01
N GLU A 695 20.66 -9.19 8.60
CA GLU A 695 21.57 -9.84 7.64
C GLU A 695 22.41 -10.97 8.26
N GLY A 696 22.34 -11.18 9.58
CA GLY A 696 23.12 -12.20 10.30
C GLY A 696 24.61 -11.87 10.47
N LYS A 697 25.00 -10.60 10.32
CA LYS A 697 26.39 -10.11 10.44
C LYS A 697 26.79 -9.70 11.86
N LEU A 698 25.83 -9.28 12.68
CA LEU A 698 26.05 -8.86 14.08
C LEU A 698 25.26 -9.77 15.02
N ASP A 699 25.86 -10.17 16.14
CA ASP A 699 25.13 -10.91 17.17
C ASP A 699 24.18 -9.97 17.94
N TYR A 700 22.93 -10.40 18.07
CA TYR A 700 21.89 -9.64 18.75
C TYR A 700 22.20 -9.48 20.24
N LYS A 701 22.92 -10.43 20.86
CA LYS A 701 23.30 -10.37 22.28
C LYS A 701 24.30 -9.25 22.55
N GLU A 702 25.32 -9.11 21.69
CA GLU A 702 26.30 -8.02 21.78
C GLU A 702 25.61 -6.65 21.67
N ALA A 703 24.67 -6.52 20.73
CA ALA A 703 23.90 -5.30 20.58
C ALA A 703 23.04 -4.99 21.82
N LEU A 704 22.40 -6.00 22.43
CA LEU A 704 21.61 -5.83 23.66
C LEU A 704 22.48 -5.48 24.87
N GLN A 705 23.67 -6.08 24.99
CA GLN A 705 24.62 -5.80 26.07
C GLN A 705 25.06 -4.35 26.06
N GLU A 706 25.51 -3.85 24.91
CA GLU A 706 25.93 -2.45 24.77
C GLU A 706 24.78 -1.49 25.12
N MET A 707 23.57 -1.75 24.61
CA MET A 707 22.41 -0.92 24.90
C MET A 707 22.05 -0.93 26.39
N TYR A 708 22.15 -2.08 27.06
CA TYR A 708 21.87 -2.20 28.48
C TYR A 708 22.88 -1.40 29.32
N GLU A 709 24.17 -1.53 29.02
CA GLU A 709 25.24 -0.80 29.70
C GLU A 709 25.12 0.72 29.54
N GLU A 710 24.62 1.18 28.41
CA GLU A 710 24.38 2.61 28.20
C GLU A 710 23.17 3.12 28.98
N ILE A 711 22.07 2.37 28.94
CA ILE A 711 20.81 2.80 29.58
C ILE A 711 20.93 2.77 31.10
N THR A 712 21.69 1.84 31.68
CA THR A 712 21.92 1.78 33.13
C THR A 712 22.75 2.94 33.68
N ARG A 713 23.42 3.73 32.81
CA ARG A 713 24.17 4.93 33.23
C ARG A 713 23.29 6.15 33.51
N ILE A 714 22.00 6.12 33.15
CA ILE A 714 21.05 7.23 33.30
C ILE A 714 19.85 6.84 34.16
#